data_AF-A0A1Q6ZJL4-F1
#
_entry.id   AF-A0A1Q6ZJL4-F1
#
_cell.length_a   1.000
_cell.length_b   1.000
_cell.length_c   1.000
_cell.angle_alpha   90.00
_cell.angle_beta   90.00
_cell.angle_gamma   90.00
#
_symmetry.space_group_name_H-M   'P 1'
#
loop_
_entity.id
_entity.type
_entity.pdbx_description
1 polymer ?
#
loop_
_entity_poly.entity_id
_entity_poly.type
_entity_poly.pdbx_seq_one_letter_code
_entity_poly.pdbx_strand_id
1 'polypeptide(L)'
;MPFLDHLEELRWRILWSLLAIVIGSVVGWFLLDRIDVIEWLKRPIAPYLPGGRLIFTSPAEPFMLTVKVAFALGCLVASPVVIYQIWAFLSPALYEREKRLVVPALVVGVFLFLVGAIACYQWLLPAALRVLLGFQRYDLNPMITIDRYFGMAVPFVVGCGLITELPLMITILAALGVVTPEFLGRQRRYAIAIAAGLAAILTPPDAVSMLLMLIPLLLLYELSIWCAWIASRRRARRVAAATIVLLLLGTGALAAQNPPPAPPAPRPPPASRVGRPVQDTSAAARRQLTGDSTGARNGSVDTATARRLGLPTGPSRTFPTPDHVIDSLLKLPGYRITRYVAETLVVQGDSQTIFLRRQAFVEREGTQVEADSIRYHQASCRLNAVGDPKLFDKSTVLVGDPMDYDTCVRRGIVHDALTDFQQGGVTWYVRGNLSVDSGSTRVYAGSANFTSDPQPVPDYHFAAGQVKWINKRTMIARPAVLYVRDVPIMWLPFIFQDIRGGRRSGILFPRFGLNDLVRPTRHYSRHFSDLGYYFALNDYVDVLFSGDWYAGRYVSMHGQAQYRWLDRFMQGSLGYTHSTQLDQQSTNTGISWSHSQRFDSRTDFNANVTYYTNASIIRRNSLNPYQVTSSASSSLSFN
;
A
#
# COMPACT_ATOMS: atom_id res chain seq x y z
N MET A 1 -14.10 12.76 14.77
CA MET A 1 -14.72 13.42 13.60
C MET A 1 -14.83 12.40 12.46
N PRO A 2 -15.84 12.49 11.58
CA PRO A 2 -15.91 11.74 10.32
C PRO A 2 -14.64 11.90 9.47
N PHE A 3 -14.30 10.91 8.63
CA PHE A 3 -13.09 10.93 7.78
C PHE A 3 -13.06 12.10 6.78
N LEU A 4 -14.23 12.46 6.22
CA LEU A 4 -14.36 13.57 5.27
C LEU A 4 -14.06 14.92 5.94
N ASP A 5 -14.56 15.13 7.16
CA ASP A 5 -14.29 16.34 7.93
C ASP A 5 -12.80 16.49 8.27
N HIS A 6 -12.10 15.37 8.47
CA HIS A 6 -10.65 15.39 8.69
C HIS A 6 -9.86 15.78 7.43
N LEU A 7 -10.32 15.38 6.23
CA LEU A 7 -9.73 15.84 4.97
C LEU A 7 -10.01 17.32 4.70
N GLU A 8 -11.19 17.82 5.08
CA GLU A 8 -11.53 19.23 4.96
C GLU A 8 -10.69 20.10 5.92
N GLU A 9 -10.48 19.62 7.14
CA GLU A 9 -9.58 20.24 8.11
C GLU A 9 -8.14 20.31 7.58
N LEU A 10 -7.64 19.24 6.93
CA LEU A 10 -6.32 19.24 6.29
C LEU A 10 -6.20 20.35 5.23
N ARG A 11 -7.20 20.49 4.35
CA ARG A 11 -7.20 21.52 3.29
C ARG A 11 -7.05 22.92 3.89
N TRP A 12 -7.86 23.24 4.90
CA TRP A 12 -7.86 24.57 5.50
C TRP A 12 -6.54 24.86 6.20
N ARG A 13 -5.99 23.88 6.93
CA ARG A 13 -4.70 24.03 7.62
C ARG A 13 -3.52 24.19 6.66
N ILE A 14 -3.54 23.51 5.51
CA ILE A 14 -2.55 23.73 4.45
C ILE A 14 -2.66 25.16 3.90
N LEU A 15 -3.86 25.66 3.65
CA LEU A 15 -4.07 27.04 3.16
C LEU A 15 -3.56 28.09 4.16
N TRP A 16 -3.81 27.93 5.45
CA TRP A 16 -3.28 28.85 6.47
C TRP A 16 -1.75 28.78 6.60
N SER A 17 -1.17 27.58 6.51
CA SER A 17 0.29 27.41 6.50
C SER A 17 0.91 28.07 5.27
N LEU A 18 0.30 27.90 4.09
CA LEU A 18 0.73 28.56 2.86
C LEU A 18 0.65 30.08 2.98
N LEU A 19 -0.48 30.60 3.49
CA LEU A 19 -0.67 32.03 3.71
C LEU A 19 0.37 32.59 4.70
N ALA A 20 0.66 31.85 5.78
CA ALA A 20 1.69 32.22 6.75
C ALA A 20 3.08 32.27 6.10
N ILE A 21 3.42 31.34 5.21
CA ILE A 21 4.69 31.35 4.46
C ILE A 21 4.76 32.53 3.50
N VAL A 22 3.66 32.88 2.81
CA VAL A 22 3.62 34.03 1.89
C VAL A 22 3.82 35.33 2.67
N ILE A 23 3.06 35.53 3.76
CA ILE A 23 3.21 36.70 4.65
C ILE A 23 4.61 36.71 5.26
N GLY A 24 5.10 35.56 5.72
CA GLY A 24 6.44 35.39 6.27
C GLY A 24 7.51 35.78 5.26
N SER A 25 7.37 35.41 3.98
CA SER A 25 8.30 35.77 2.90
C SER A 25 8.32 37.26 2.62
N VAL A 26 7.16 37.93 2.65
CA VAL A 26 7.08 39.40 2.53
C VAL A 26 7.76 40.08 3.71
N VAL A 27 7.49 39.61 4.93
CA VAL A 27 8.17 40.10 6.15
C VAL A 27 9.68 39.82 6.08
N GLY A 28 10.09 38.64 5.62
CA GLY A 28 11.49 38.25 5.43
C GLY A 28 12.22 39.14 4.42
N TRP A 29 11.54 39.56 3.35
CA TRP A 29 12.07 40.55 2.41
C TRP A 29 12.35 41.89 3.11
N PHE A 30 11.41 42.41 3.90
CA PHE A 30 11.63 43.65 4.67
C PHE A 30 12.71 43.51 5.74
N LEU A 31 12.86 42.33 6.35
CA LEU A 31 13.91 42.06 7.34
C LEU A 31 15.30 41.99 6.70
N LEU A 32 15.42 41.54 5.45
CA LEU A 32 16.70 41.50 4.74
C LEU A 32 17.31 42.89 4.59
N ASP A 33 16.49 43.87 4.23
CA ASP A 33 16.91 45.27 4.07
C ASP A 33 17.28 45.93 5.40
N ARG A 34 16.85 45.37 6.54
CA ARG A 34 17.06 45.94 7.89
C ARG A 34 18.20 45.29 8.68
N ILE A 35 18.46 44.00 8.45
CA ILE A 35 19.33 43.17 9.32
C ILE A 35 20.64 42.75 8.62
N ASP A 36 20.85 43.11 7.35
CA ASP A 36 22.06 42.75 6.57
C ASP A 36 22.41 41.26 6.67
N VAL A 37 21.39 40.40 6.61
CA VAL A 37 21.53 38.93 6.76
C VAL A 37 22.49 38.34 5.72
N ILE A 38 22.60 38.99 4.55
CA ILE A 38 23.55 38.62 3.49
C ILE A 38 24.99 38.81 3.95
N GLU A 39 25.29 39.86 4.72
CA GLU A 39 26.64 40.08 5.26
C GLU A 39 26.97 39.01 6.30
N TRP A 40 26.04 38.72 7.20
CA TRP A 40 26.19 37.62 8.16
C TRP A 40 26.50 36.32 7.44
N LEU A 41 25.67 35.94 6.46
CA LEU A 41 25.87 34.69 5.74
C LEU A 41 27.17 34.66 4.89
N LYS A 42 27.76 35.82 4.55
CA LYS A 42 29.08 35.91 3.88
C LYS A 42 30.28 35.73 4.82
N ARG A 43 30.14 35.99 6.12
CA ARG A 43 31.27 35.95 7.09
C ARG A 43 32.09 34.65 7.07
N PRO A 44 31.49 33.45 6.97
CA PRO A 44 32.26 32.19 7.01
C PRO A 44 33.19 32.00 5.81
N ILE A 45 32.87 32.59 4.65
CA ILE A 45 33.67 32.47 3.42
C ILE A 45 34.64 33.64 3.21
N ALA A 46 34.39 34.78 3.85
CA ALA A 46 35.22 35.99 3.76
C ALA A 46 36.76 35.77 3.87
N PRO A 47 37.30 34.93 4.78
CA PRO A 47 38.75 34.75 4.90
C PRO A 47 39.40 33.99 3.75
N TYR A 48 38.61 33.34 2.88
CA TYR A 48 39.11 32.53 1.76
C TYR A 48 38.94 33.20 0.38
N LEU A 49 38.44 34.44 0.34
CA LEU A 49 38.17 35.19 -0.89
C LEU A 49 39.25 36.25 -1.15
N PRO A 50 39.84 36.33 -2.35
CA PRO A 50 40.74 37.43 -2.71
C PRO A 50 39.98 38.76 -2.69
N GLY A 51 40.31 39.64 -1.73
CA GLY A 51 39.64 40.94 -1.55
C GLY A 51 38.24 40.87 -0.91
N GLY A 52 37.80 39.70 -0.40
CA GLY A 52 36.56 39.56 0.37
C GLY A 52 35.25 39.76 -0.42
N ARG A 53 35.29 39.74 -1.76
CA ARG A 53 34.12 40.00 -2.62
C ARG A 53 33.71 38.75 -3.40
N LEU A 54 32.41 38.44 -3.38
CA LEU A 54 31.80 37.42 -4.23
C LEU A 54 31.49 38.00 -5.61
N ILE A 55 31.74 37.21 -6.66
CA ILE A 55 31.51 37.63 -8.04
C ILE A 55 30.08 37.22 -8.47
N PHE A 56 29.43 38.04 -9.28
CA PHE A 56 28.17 37.69 -9.95
C PHE A 56 28.42 37.54 -11.45
N THR A 57 27.86 36.49 -12.05
CA THR A 57 28.03 36.18 -13.48
C THR A 57 26.90 36.72 -14.35
N SER A 58 25.76 37.04 -13.74
CA SER A 58 24.61 37.61 -14.42
C SER A 58 23.94 38.69 -13.58
N PRO A 59 23.30 39.71 -14.20
CA PRO A 59 22.61 40.78 -13.47
C PRO A 59 21.35 40.27 -12.73
N ALA A 60 20.80 39.12 -13.10
CA ALA A 60 19.64 38.51 -12.44
C ALA A 60 19.99 37.74 -11.15
N GLU A 61 21.25 37.36 -10.94
CA GLU A 61 21.69 36.57 -9.78
C GLU A 61 21.42 37.24 -8.43
N PRO A 62 21.78 38.53 -8.19
CA PRO A 62 21.50 39.18 -6.91
C PRO A 62 20.02 39.28 -6.60
N PHE A 63 19.18 39.48 -7.62
CA PHE A 63 17.72 39.50 -7.47
C PHE A 63 17.17 38.13 -7.10
N MET A 64 17.56 37.06 -7.81
CA MET A 64 17.08 35.71 -7.45
C MET A 64 17.61 35.24 -6.10
N LEU A 65 18.82 35.66 -5.72
CA LEU A 65 19.38 35.40 -4.41
C LEU A 65 18.57 36.07 -3.29
N THR A 66 18.27 37.36 -3.44
CA THR A 66 17.48 38.09 -2.45
C THR A 66 16.10 37.47 -2.29
N VAL A 67 15.43 37.07 -3.37
CA VAL A 67 14.16 36.32 -3.31
C VAL A 67 14.32 34.97 -2.58
N LYS A 68 15.34 34.15 -2.91
CA LYS A 68 15.57 32.85 -2.27
C LYS A 68 15.84 33.00 -0.77
N VAL A 69 16.66 33.97 -0.38
CA VAL A 69 16.98 34.24 1.04
C VAL A 69 15.78 34.83 1.77
N ALA A 70 15.01 35.72 1.13
CA ALA A 70 13.79 36.31 1.70
C ALA A 70 12.76 35.23 1.98
N PHE A 71 12.59 34.30 1.03
CA PHE A 71 11.72 33.15 1.17
C PHE A 71 12.20 32.21 2.29
N ALA A 72 13.50 31.88 2.35
CA ALA A 72 14.04 31.04 3.41
C ALA A 72 13.89 31.67 4.81
N LEU A 73 14.21 32.95 4.94
CA LEU A 73 14.02 33.71 6.17
C LEU A 73 12.54 33.83 6.53
N GLY A 74 11.68 34.02 5.52
CA GLY A 74 10.25 34.07 5.69
C GLY A 74 9.64 32.75 6.15
N CYS A 75 10.13 31.63 5.65
CA CYS A 75 9.78 30.29 6.18
C CYS A 75 10.19 30.14 7.64
N LEU A 76 11.34 30.68 8.04
CA LEU A 76 11.80 30.66 9.43
C LEU A 76 10.89 31.50 10.33
N VAL A 77 10.50 32.71 9.88
CA VAL A 77 9.53 33.58 10.58
C VAL A 77 8.13 32.95 10.64
N ALA A 78 7.69 32.28 9.56
CA ALA A 78 6.40 31.59 9.49
C ALA A 78 6.38 30.26 10.27
N SER A 79 7.54 29.72 10.63
CA SER A 79 7.68 28.40 11.26
C SER A 79 6.79 28.19 12.49
N PRO A 80 6.59 29.15 13.42
CA PRO A 80 5.73 28.92 14.59
C PRO A 80 4.26 28.69 14.20
N VAL A 81 3.79 29.40 13.17
CA VAL A 81 2.43 29.27 12.65
C VAL A 81 2.26 27.95 11.92
N VAL A 82 3.22 27.58 11.05
CA VAL A 82 3.20 26.32 10.31
C VAL A 82 3.22 25.13 11.28
N ILE A 83 4.10 25.17 12.27
CA ILE A 83 4.21 24.15 13.31
C ILE A 83 2.93 24.05 14.14
N TYR A 84 2.30 25.18 14.48
CA TYR A 84 0.99 25.20 15.15
C TYR A 84 -0.11 24.55 14.30
N GLN A 85 -0.16 24.82 13.00
CA GLN A 85 -1.16 24.23 12.12
C GLN A 85 -0.96 22.73 11.93
N ILE A 86 0.29 22.26 11.83
CA ILE A 86 0.63 20.83 11.84
C ILE A 86 0.18 20.17 13.15
N TRP A 87 0.47 20.81 14.29
CA TRP A 87 0.04 20.32 15.59
C TRP A 87 -1.48 20.24 15.70
N ALA A 88 -2.17 21.30 15.29
CA ALA A 88 -3.61 21.38 15.43
C ALA A 88 -4.32 20.38 14.50
N PHE A 89 -3.70 20.00 13.37
CA PHE A 89 -4.15 18.87 12.53
C PHE A 89 -3.93 17.50 13.19
N LEU A 90 -2.80 17.29 13.88
CA LEU A 90 -2.49 16.02 14.57
C LEU A 90 -3.29 15.87 15.87
N SER A 91 -3.57 16.97 16.58
CA SER A 91 -4.19 16.97 17.91
C SER A 91 -5.51 16.19 18.04
N PRO A 92 -6.42 16.14 17.03
CA PRO A 92 -7.66 15.37 17.09
C PRO A 92 -7.43 13.86 16.98
N ALA A 93 -6.28 13.43 16.46
CA ALA A 93 -5.90 12.02 16.32
C ALA A 93 -5.16 11.46 17.54
N LEU A 94 -4.80 12.31 18.52
CA LEU A 94 -4.06 11.94 19.73
C LEU A 94 -4.97 11.93 20.96
N TYR A 95 -4.69 11.05 21.92
CA TYR A 95 -5.42 11.02 23.18
C TYR A 95 -5.12 12.28 24.03
N GLU A 96 -6.07 12.73 24.85
CA GLU A 96 -5.93 13.88 25.78
C GLU A 96 -4.62 13.87 26.60
N ARG A 97 -4.19 12.68 27.02
CA ARG A 97 -2.94 12.47 27.79
C ARG A 97 -1.68 12.64 26.92
N GLU A 98 -1.76 12.35 25.63
CA GLU A 98 -0.68 12.48 24.65
C GLU A 98 -0.54 13.93 24.19
N LYS A 99 -1.65 14.64 24.03
CA LYS A 99 -1.68 16.07 23.67
C LYS A 99 -0.86 16.93 24.63
N ARG A 100 -0.88 16.62 25.93
CA ARG A 100 -0.09 17.30 26.98
C ARG A 100 1.42 17.09 26.85
N LEU A 101 1.86 16.01 26.18
CA LEU A 101 3.28 15.74 25.95
C LEU A 101 3.82 16.47 24.71
N VAL A 102 2.97 16.69 23.71
CA VAL A 102 3.37 17.28 22.42
C VAL A 102 3.62 18.80 22.53
N VAL A 103 2.84 19.53 23.32
CA VAL A 103 2.99 20.99 23.47
C VAL A 103 4.40 21.41 23.97
N PRO A 104 4.95 20.86 25.08
CA PRO A 104 6.31 21.19 25.49
C PRO A 104 7.35 20.67 24.51
N ALA A 105 7.09 19.55 23.84
CA ALA A 105 7.99 19.02 22.82
C ALA A 105 8.12 19.97 21.61
N LEU A 106 7.04 20.64 21.22
CA LEU A 106 7.01 21.62 20.14
C LEU A 106 7.95 22.81 20.40
N VAL A 107 7.91 23.33 21.63
CA VAL A 107 8.79 24.44 22.07
C VAL A 107 10.24 24.00 22.10
N VAL A 108 10.50 22.78 22.61
CA VAL A 108 11.85 22.18 22.58
C VAL A 108 12.33 21.99 21.14
N GLY A 109 11.44 21.62 20.21
CA GLY A 109 11.76 21.44 18.79
C GLY A 109 12.23 22.72 18.12
N VAL A 110 11.49 23.83 18.30
CA VAL A 110 11.90 25.14 17.77
C VAL A 110 13.26 25.55 18.33
N PHE A 111 13.50 25.33 19.63
CA PHE A 111 14.79 25.59 20.25
C PHE A 111 15.90 24.72 19.66
N LEU A 112 15.66 23.41 19.50
CA LEU A 112 16.62 22.46 18.94
C LEU A 112 17.00 22.81 17.50
N PHE A 113 16.01 23.19 16.68
CA PHE A 113 16.20 23.63 15.30
C PHE A 113 17.10 24.86 15.22
N LEU A 114 16.84 25.88 16.05
CA LEU A 114 17.65 27.09 16.09
C LEU A 114 19.08 26.81 16.55
N VAL A 115 19.26 26.01 17.60
CA VAL A 115 20.59 25.59 18.08
C VAL A 115 21.33 24.80 16.99
N GLY A 116 20.63 23.90 16.30
CA GLY A 116 21.19 23.12 15.19
C GLY A 116 21.63 23.97 14.01
N ALA A 117 20.79 24.93 13.59
CA ALA A 117 21.11 25.86 12.52
C ALA A 117 22.31 26.76 12.87
N ILE A 118 22.35 27.28 14.10
CA ILE A 118 23.47 28.11 14.60
C ILE A 118 24.76 27.28 14.67
N ALA A 119 24.71 26.07 15.23
CA ALA A 119 25.86 25.17 15.30
C ALA A 119 26.38 24.79 13.91
N CYS A 120 25.49 24.56 12.95
CA CYS A 120 25.86 24.29 11.57
C CYS A 120 26.56 25.48 10.92
N TYR A 121 25.98 26.67 11.04
CA TYR A 121 26.52 27.90 10.50
C TYR A 121 27.89 28.25 11.11
N GLN A 122 28.06 28.07 12.43
CA GLN A 122 29.27 28.49 13.14
C GLN A 122 30.40 27.46 13.11
N TRP A 123 30.10 26.16 13.05
CA TRP A 123 31.11 25.10 13.14
C TRP A 123 31.23 24.25 11.87
N LEU A 124 30.12 23.72 11.34
CA LEU A 124 30.16 22.79 10.21
C LEU A 124 30.46 23.50 8.88
N LEU A 125 29.79 24.63 8.61
CA LEU A 125 29.98 25.40 7.38
C LEU A 125 31.44 25.87 7.20
N PRO A 126 32.12 26.50 8.20
CA PRO A 126 33.52 26.86 8.05
C PRO A 126 34.46 25.65 8.00
N ALA A 127 34.13 24.54 8.67
CA ALA A 127 34.91 23.30 8.56
C ALA A 127 34.84 22.71 7.14
N ALA A 128 33.65 22.67 6.54
CA ALA A 128 33.44 22.25 5.16
C ALA A 128 34.21 23.16 4.19
N LEU A 129 34.11 24.48 4.34
CA LEU A 129 34.85 25.45 3.51
C LEU A 129 36.37 25.30 3.64
N ARG A 130 36.89 25.11 4.86
CA ARG A 130 38.32 24.87 5.12
C ARG A 130 38.83 23.63 4.39
N VAL A 131 38.04 22.56 4.38
CA VAL A 131 38.38 21.32 3.66
C VAL A 131 38.33 21.57 2.15
N LEU A 132 37.23 22.12 1.65
CA LEU A 132 37.01 22.31 0.20
C LEU A 132 38.07 23.23 -0.43
N LEU A 133 38.41 24.31 0.26
CA LEU A 133 39.39 25.30 -0.20
C LEU A 133 40.82 24.95 0.23
N GLY A 134 41.00 24.02 1.16
CA GLY A 134 42.31 23.49 1.56
C GLY A 134 42.98 22.63 0.48
N PHE A 135 42.22 22.12 -0.50
CA PHE A 135 42.75 21.39 -1.65
C PHE A 135 43.28 22.30 -2.78
N GLN A 136 43.12 23.62 -2.64
CA GLN A 136 43.56 24.58 -3.65
C GLN A 136 45.09 24.62 -3.71
N ARG A 137 45.65 24.47 -4.93
CA ARG A 137 47.09 24.65 -5.18
C ARG A 137 47.42 26.14 -5.24
N TYR A 138 48.63 26.52 -4.83
CA TYR A 138 49.11 27.90 -4.76
C TYR A 138 49.03 28.70 -6.09
N ASP A 139 48.88 28.01 -7.23
CA ASP A 139 48.83 28.62 -8.57
C ASP A 139 47.41 28.94 -9.07
N LEU A 140 46.35 28.62 -8.30
CA LEU A 140 44.96 28.82 -8.71
C LEU A 140 44.29 29.89 -7.85
N ASN A 141 43.63 30.88 -8.47
CA ASN A 141 42.78 31.84 -7.78
C ASN A 141 41.33 31.35 -7.73
N PRO A 142 40.67 31.27 -6.55
CA PRO A 142 39.33 30.72 -6.43
C PRO A 142 38.31 31.78 -6.84
N MET A 143 37.56 31.50 -7.91
CA MET A 143 36.52 32.41 -8.43
C MET A 143 35.14 31.91 -8.02
N ILE A 144 34.73 32.23 -6.78
CA ILE A 144 33.48 31.75 -6.19
C ILE A 144 32.35 32.74 -6.47
N THR A 145 31.30 32.26 -7.16
CA THR A 145 30.12 33.08 -7.45
C THR A 145 29.12 33.08 -6.31
N ILE A 146 28.31 34.14 -6.23
CA ILE A 146 27.34 34.31 -5.15
C ILE A 146 26.27 33.20 -5.15
N ASP A 147 25.72 32.82 -6.31
CA ASP A 147 24.68 31.78 -6.39
C ASP A 147 25.21 30.40 -5.97
N ARG A 148 26.47 30.06 -6.33
CA ARG A 148 27.08 28.77 -5.94
C ARG A 148 27.31 28.68 -4.44
N TYR A 149 27.78 29.76 -3.81
CA TYR A 149 27.99 29.77 -2.37
C TYR A 149 26.68 29.65 -1.60
N PHE A 150 25.70 30.51 -1.88
CA PHE A 150 24.43 30.51 -1.14
C PHE A 150 23.55 29.31 -1.50
N GLY A 151 23.61 28.83 -2.74
CA GLY A 151 22.93 27.60 -3.17
C GLY A 151 23.44 26.34 -2.47
N MET A 152 24.69 26.36 -1.98
CA MET A 152 25.22 25.34 -1.08
C MET A 152 24.92 25.64 0.39
N ALA A 153 25.26 26.84 0.87
CA ALA A 153 25.24 27.18 2.29
C ALA A 153 23.83 27.20 2.89
N VAL A 154 22.82 27.72 2.17
CA VAL A 154 21.45 27.83 2.70
C VAL A 154 20.81 26.44 2.90
N PRO A 155 20.77 25.54 1.90
CA PRO A 155 20.25 24.19 2.11
C PRO A 155 21.03 23.40 3.15
N PHE A 156 22.35 23.61 3.23
CA PHE A 156 23.20 22.95 4.21
C PHE A 156 22.83 23.33 5.66
N VAL A 157 22.67 24.63 5.95
CA VAL A 157 22.28 25.11 7.29
C VAL A 157 20.84 24.71 7.64
N VAL A 158 19.89 24.88 6.70
CA VAL A 158 18.48 24.53 6.92
C VAL A 158 18.33 23.02 7.13
N GLY A 159 18.97 22.22 6.28
CA GLY A 159 18.91 20.77 6.37
C GLY A 159 19.55 20.23 7.66
N CYS A 160 20.65 20.84 8.13
CA CYS A 160 21.23 20.49 9.42
C CYS A 160 20.30 20.83 10.60
N GLY A 161 19.61 21.98 10.54
CA GLY A 161 18.57 22.35 11.51
C GLY A 161 17.45 21.30 11.57
N LEU A 162 16.92 20.88 10.42
CA LEU A 162 15.89 19.84 10.35
C LEU A 162 16.38 18.49 10.90
N ILE A 163 17.62 18.10 10.59
CA ILE A 163 18.23 16.86 11.09
C ILE A 163 18.35 16.87 12.62
N THR A 164 18.60 18.03 13.21
CA THR A 164 18.69 18.14 14.68
C THR A 164 17.35 17.93 15.39
N GLU A 165 16.22 17.87 14.68
CA GLU A 165 14.92 17.49 15.24
C GLU A 165 14.75 15.96 15.38
N LEU A 166 15.61 15.15 14.74
CA LEU A 166 15.54 13.67 14.80
C LEU A 166 15.51 13.13 16.24
N PRO A 167 16.35 13.58 17.18
CA PRO A 167 16.31 13.12 18.57
C PRO A 167 14.97 13.40 19.23
N LEU A 168 14.42 14.60 19.01
CA LEU A 168 13.10 14.96 19.55
C LEU A 168 12.02 14.05 18.97
N MET A 169 11.97 13.87 17.65
CA MET A 169 10.97 13.04 16.99
C MET A 169 11.02 11.59 17.50
N ILE A 170 12.23 11.01 17.61
CA ILE A 170 12.42 9.65 18.12
C ILE A 170 12.02 9.53 19.60
N THR A 171 12.29 10.54 20.43
CA THR A 171 11.86 10.53 21.84
C THR A 171 10.35 10.58 22.00
N ILE A 172 9.65 11.34 21.14
CA ILE A 172 8.18 11.37 21.13
C ILE A 172 7.63 10.00 20.74
N LEU A 173 8.14 9.40 19.65
CA LEU A 173 7.73 8.07 19.21
C LEU A 173 8.01 6.99 20.26
N ALA A 174 9.13 7.08 20.97
CA ALA A 174 9.46 6.19 22.07
C ALA A 174 8.57 6.40 23.31
N ALA A 175 8.20 7.64 23.61
CA ALA A 175 7.25 7.97 24.68
C ALA A 175 5.84 7.46 24.39
N LEU A 176 5.42 7.48 23.12
CA LEU A 176 4.16 6.91 22.62
C LEU A 176 4.19 5.38 22.54
N GLY A 177 5.36 4.75 22.60
CA GLY A 177 5.53 3.30 22.50
C GLY A 177 5.44 2.75 21.07
N VAL A 178 5.52 3.63 20.06
CA VAL A 178 5.58 3.23 18.64
C VAL A 178 6.94 2.62 18.32
N VAL A 179 7.99 3.10 18.96
CA VAL A 179 9.38 2.69 18.72
C VAL A 179 10.05 2.30 20.04
N THR A 180 10.79 1.19 20.04
CA THR A 180 11.59 0.76 21.20
C THR A 180 13.08 1.03 20.98
N PRO A 181 13.85 1.33 22.04
CA PRO A 181 15.31 1.53 21.93
C PRO A 181 16.03 0.30 21.35
N GLU A 182 15.54 -0.91 21.63
CA GLU A 182 16.09 -2.15 21.11
C GLU A 182 15.86 -2.29 19.60
N PHE A 183 14.71 -1.82 19.10
CA PHE A 183 14.41 -1.78 17.66
C PHE A 183 15.33 -0.81 16.92
N LEU A 184 15.53 0.39 17.45
CA LEU A 184 16.46 1.38 16.89
C LEU A 184 17.91 0.89 16.90
N GLY A 185 18.31 0.18 17.97
CA GLY A 185 19.63 -0.44 18.08
C GLY A 185 19.86 -1.55 17.05
N ARG A 186 18.84 -2.35 16.71
CA ARG A 186 18.94 -3.39 15.66
C ARG A 186 19.03 -2.80 14.26
N GLN A 187 18.43 -1.64 14.03
CA GLN A 187 18.30 -1.01 12.71
C GLN A 187 19.47 -0.05 12.35
N ARG A 188 20.54 -0.01 13.16
CA ARG A 188 21.71 0.88 12.99
C ARG A 188 22.30 0.88 11.58
N ARG A 189 22.42 -0.30 10.96
CA ARG A 189 22.97 -0.43 9.59
C ARG A 189 22.18 0.37 8.55
N TYR A 190 20.86 0.47 8.72
CA TYR A 190 20.00 1.24 7.83
C TYR A 190 20.04 2.73 8.18
N ALA A 191 20.14 3.08 9.46
CA ALA A 191 20.33 4.47 9.87
C ALA A 191 21.63 5.07 9.29
N ILE A 192 22.72 4.29 9.26
CA ILE A 192 23.98 4.71 8.62
C ILE A 192 23.78 4.93 7.12
N ALA A 193 23.09 4.03 6.42
CA ALA A 193 22.81 4.17 4.98
C ALA A 193 21.94 5.40 4.67
N ILE A 194 20.90 5.65 5.48
CA ILE A 194 20.02 6.82 5.34
C ILE A 194 20.79 8.12 5.67
N ALA A 195 21.59 8.12 6.73
CA ALA A 195 22.42 9.28 7.10
C ALA A 195 23.47 9.59 6.02
N ALA A 196 24.08 8.57 5.41
CA ALA A 196 24.98 8.75 4.28
C ALA A 196 24.25 9.32 3.05
N GLY A 197 23.06 8.79 2.72
CA GLY A 197 22.24 9.33 1.64
C GLY A 197 21.83 10.79 1.86
N LEU A 198 21.41 11.13 3.08
CA LEU A 198 21.08 12.51 3.46
C LEU A 198 22.31 13.41 3.39
N ALA A 199 23.45 12.98 3.93
CA ALA A 199 24.70 13.73 3.82
C ALA A 199 25.04 14.01 2.35
N ALA A 200 24.97 13.02 1.47
CA ALA A 200 25.26 13.16 0.04
C ALA A 200 24.32 14.12 -0.71
N ILE A 201 23.09 14.32 -0.24
CA ILE A 201 22.14 15.27 -0.84
C ILE A 201 22.36 16.70 -0.29
N LEU A 202 22.68 16.81 1.00
CA LEU A 202 22.82 18.11 1.68
C LEU A 202 24.19 18.75 1.49
N THR A 203 25.26 17.95 1.37
CA THR A 203 26.60 18.43 1.07
C THR A 203 26.83 18.47 -0.44
N PRO A 204 27.78 19.28 -0.93
CA PRO A 204 28.31 19.11 -2.27
C PRO A 204 28.76 17.67 -2.54
N PRO A 205 28.91 17.26 -3.81
CA PRO A 205 29.34 15.92 -4.19
C PRO A 205 30.85 15.73 -3.96
N ASP A 206 31.28 15.86 -2.70
CA ASP A 206 32.65 15.64 -2.26
C ASP A 206 32.69 14.69 -1.05
N ALA A 207 33.55 13.66 -1.13
CA ALA A 207 33.58 12.59 -0.14
C ALA A 207 33.99 13.07 1.26
N VAL A 208 34.80 14.12 1.36
CA VAL A 208 35.33 14.60 2.64
C VAL A 208 34.28 15.43 3.40
N SER A 209 33.60 16.37 2.75
CA SER A 209 32.50 17.12 3.41
C SER A 209 31.32 16.22 3.72
N MET A 210 31.03 15.22 2.85
CA MET A 210 30.04 14.19 3.14
C MET A 210 30.39 13.41 4.42
N LEU A 211 31.64 12.96 4.59
CA LEU A 211 32.08 12.25 5.79
C LEU A 211 32.07 13.17 7.04
N LEU A 212 32.48 14.42 6.88
CA LEU A 212 32.47 15.42 7.96
C LEU A 212 31.05 15.70 8.46
N MET A 213 30.05 15.68 7.57
CA MET A 213 28.62 15.81 7.90
C MET A 213 28.02 14.52 8.45
N LEU A 214 28.50 13.35 7.99
CA LEU A 214 28.03 12.04 8.45
C LEU A 214 28.29 11.82 9.94
N ILE A 215 29.44 12.27 10.46
CA ILE A 215 29.80 12.12 11.88
C ILE A 215 28.76 12.75 12.83
N PRO A 216 28.39 14.04 12.72
CA PRO A 216 27.37 14.65 13.58
C PRO A 216 25.98 14.04 13.36
N LEU A 217 25.63 13.61 12.14
CA LEU A 217 24.39 12.86 11.86
C LEU A 217 24.30 11.56 12.67
N LEU A 218 25.38 10.77 12.69
CA LEU A 218 25.45 9.53 13.46
C LEU A 218 25.42 9.81 14.96
N LEU A 219 26.09 10.87 15.42
CA LEU A 219 26.08 11.27 16.82
C LEU A 219 24.67 11.66 17.28
N LEU A 220 23.93 12.42 16.47
CA LEU A 220 22.53 12.77 16.74
C LEU A 220 21.64 11.51 16.77
N TYR A 221 21.90 10.53 15.91
CA TYR A 221 21.19 9.25 15.96
C TYR A 221 21.49 8.47 17.25
N GLU A 222 22.74 8.41 17.71
CA GLU A 222 23.07 7.79 19.01
C GLU A 222 22.42 8.52 20.19
N LEU A 223 22.45 9.85 20.16
CA LEU A 223 21.79 10.70 21.14
C LEU A 223 20.28 10.40 21.18
N SER A 224 19.66 10.20 20.01
CA SER A 224 18.24 9.84 19.92
C SER A 224 17.92 8.50 20.59
N ILE A 225 18.78 7.49 20.44
CA ILE A 225 18.63 6.19 21.09
C ILE A 225 18.76 6.35 22.60
N TRP A 226 19.72 7.15 23.06
CA TRP A 226 19.93 7.43 24.47
C TRP A 226 18.72 8.14 25.10
N CYS A 227 18.20 9.18 24.44
CA CYS A 227 17.01 9.88 24.92
C CYS A 227 15.76 8.98 24.87
N ALA A 228 15.63 8.11 23.87
CA ALA A 228 14.56 7.11 23.79
C ALA A 228 14.62 6.10 24.94
N TRP A 229 15.83 5.67 25.34
CA TRP A 229 16.03 4.79 26.49
C TRP A 229 15.62 5.46 27.81
N ILE A 230 15.94 6.75 28.00
CA ILE A 230 15.49 7.50 29.18
C ILE A 230 13.96 7.62 29.19
N ALA A 231 13.35 7.92 28.04
CA ALA A 231 11.90 8.04 27.90
C ALA A 231 11.17 6.71 28.18
N SER A 232 11.66 5.60 27.63
CA SER A 232 11.08 4.27 27.84
C SER A 232 11.21 3.82 29.31
N ARG A 233 12.33 4.11 29.98
CA ARG A 233 12.54 3.79 31.40
C ARG A 233 11.62 4.60 32.33
N ARG A 234 11.34 5.87 32.00
CA ARG A 234 10.37 6.69 32.73
C ARG A 234 8.93 6.16 32.55
N ARG A 235 8.58 5.66 31.36
CA ARG A 235 7.30 4.99 31.11
C ARG A 235 7.18 3.70 31.92
N ALA A 236 8.20 2.84 31.91
CA ALA A 236 8.23 1.60 32.68
C ALA A 236 8.03 1.84 34.19
N ARG A 237 8.67 2.87 34.76
CA ARG A 237 8.48 3.27 36.17
C ARG A 237 7.06 3.78 36.46
N ARG A 238 6.43 4.52 35.54
CA ARG A 238 5.05 5.00 35.70
C ARG A 238 4.04 3.87 35.60
N VAL A 239 4.26 2.91 34.69
CA VAL A 239 3.43 1.72 34.56
C VAL A 239 3.59 0.84 35.80
N ALA A 240 4.82 0.63 36.28
CA ALA A 240 5.09 -0.11 37.52
C ALA A 240 4.47 0.54 38.77
N ALA A 241 4.55 1.87 38.90
CA ALA A 241 3.88 2.59 39.98
C ALA A 241 2.35 2.49 39.88
N ALA A 242 1.79 2.55 38.66
CA ALA A 242 0.35 2.38 38.45
C ALA A 242 -0.12 0.95 38.73
N THR A 243 0.66 -0.10 38.37
CA THR A 243 0.34 -1.48 38.73
C THR A 243 0.50 -1.74 40.22
N ILE A 244 1.49 -1.14 40.90
CA ILE A 244 1.61 -1.24 42.36
C ILE A 244 0.42 -0.56 43.06
N VAL A 245 -0.01 0.61 42.60
CA VAL A 245 -1.22 1.28 43.13
C VAL A 245 -2.49 0.48 42.83
N LEU A 246 -2.60 -0.14 41.64
CA LEU A 246 -3.72 -1.03 41.29
C LEU A 246 -3.71 -2.34 42.09
N LEU A 247 -2.53 -2.87 42.43
CA LEU A 247 -2.33 -4.03 43.31
C LEU A 247 -2.63 -3.68 44.78
N LEU A 248 -2.33 -2.46 45.22
CA LEU A 248 -2.62 -1.98 46.58
C LEU A 248 -4.09 -1.57 46.77
N LEU A 249 -4.77 -1.14 45.71
CA LEU A 249 -6.21 -0.78 45.72
C LEU A 249 -7.14 -1.93 45.31
N GLY A 250 -6.59 -3.11 44.94
CA GLY A 250 -7.33 -4.20 44.33
C GLY A 250 -6.97 -5.57 44.89
N THR A 251 -7.18 -5.79 46.19
CA THR A 251 -7.31 -7.14 46.74
C THR A 251 -8.76 -7.61 46.57
N GLY A 252 -9.00 -8.48 45.59
CA GLY A 252 -10.23 -9.29 45.61
C GLY A 252 -10.85 -9.65 44.27
N ALA A 253 -10.08 -10.01 43.24
CA ALA A 253 -10.50 -10.93 42.18
C ALA A 253 -9.42 -10.95 41.11
N LEU A 254 -8.61 -12.02 41.04
CA LEU A 254 -7.91 -12.49 39.82
C LEU A 254 -6.97 -13.68 40.08
N ALA A 255 -6.95 -14.26 41.30
CA ALA A 255 -6.19 -15.48 41.58
C ALA A 255 -6.88 -16.78 41.13
N ALA A 256 -7.92 -16.73 40.28
CA ALA A 256 -8.65 -17.92 39.84
C ALA A 256 -8.92 -17.87 38.34
N GLN A 257 -7.87 -18.01 37.51
CA GLN A 257 -8.00 -18.43 36.11
C GLN A 257 -6.60 -18.78 35.57
N ASN A 258 -6.17 -20.01 35.85
CA ASN A 258 -5.38 -20.84 34.94
C ASN A 258 -5.33 -22.26 35.55
N PRO A 259 -6.14 -23.21 35.05
CA PRO A 259 -5.91 -24.61 35.35
C PRO A 259 -4.57 -25.04 34.74
N PRO A 260 -3.82 -25.97 35.36
CA PRO A 260 -2.59 -26.50 34.78
C PRO A 260 -2.86 -27.21 33.45
N PRO A 261 -1.89 -27.22 32.52
CA PRO A 261 -2.06 -27.82 31.19
C PRO A 261 -2.31 -29.33 31.30
N ALA A 262 -3.28 -29.82 30.54
CA ALA A 262 -3.61 -31.24 30.46
C ALA A 262 -2.48 -32.05 29.80
N PRO A 263 -2.20 -33.28 30.25
CA PRO A 263 -1.19 -34.14 29.63
C PRO A 263 -1.57 -34.53 28.18
N PRO A 264 -0.59 -34.77 27.30
CA PRO A 264 -0.84 -35.08 25.89
C PRO A 264 -1.54 -36.43 25.72
N ALA A 265 -2.55 -36.46 24.83
CA ALA A 265 -3.31 -37.66 24.52
C ALA A 265 -2.47 -38.74 23.80
N PRO A 266 -2.74 -40.04 24.01
CA PRO A 266 -2.03 -41.13 23.34
C PRO A 266 -2.26 -41.11 21.82
N ARG A 267 -1.19 -41.33 21.05
CA ARG A 267 -1.26 -41.48 19.58
C ARG A 267 -2.12 -42.71 19.21
N PRO A 268 -3.03 -42.60 18.22
CA PRO A 268 -3.69 -43.78 17.66
C PRO A 268 -2.70 -44.65 16.87
N PRO A 269 -2.87 -45.98 16.84
CA PRO A 269 -2.00 -46.90 16.12
C PRO A 269 -2.11 -46.73 14.60
N PRO A 270 -1.06 -47.08 13.84
CA PRO A 270 -1.03 -46.91 12.39
C PRO A 270 -2.08 -47.79 11.71
N ALA A 271 -2.95 -47.17 10.91
CA ALA A 271 -3.89 -47.88 10.05
C ALA A 271 -3.13 -48.68 8.98
N SER A 272 -3.39 -49.98 8.95
CA SER A 272 -2.94 -50.93 7.94
C SER A 272 -3.37 -50.49 6.54
N ARG A 273 -2.39 -50.42 5.61
CA ARG A 273 -2.62 -50.34 4.16
C ARG A 273 -3.51 -51.49 3.72
N VAL A 274 -4.73 -51.19 3.29
CA VAL A 274 -5.55 -52.08 2.45
C VAL A 274 -5.46 -51.57 1.02
N GLY A 275 -5.10 -52.47 0.11
CA GLY A 275 -4.80 -52.18 -1.28
C GLY A 275 -6.01 -51.66 -2.08
N ARG A 276 -5.74 -50.70 -2.95
CA ARG A 276 -6.61 -50.38 -4.10
C ARG A 276 -6.33 -51.38 -5.23
N PRO A 277 -7.35 -51.97 -5.87
CA PRO A 277 -7.18 -52.50 -7.21
C PRO A 277 -7.13 -51.34 -8.21
N VAL A 278 -6.18 -51.45 -9.13
CA VAL A 278 -6.07 -50.68 -10.37
C VAL A 278 -7.18 -51.14 -11.31
N GLN A 279 -7.96 -50.21 -11.86
CA GLN A 279 -8.79 -50.47 -13.03
C GLN A 279 -8.32 -49.58 -14.17
N ASP A 280 -7.78 -50.25 -15.17
CA ASP A 280 -7.29 -49.69 -16.42
C ASP A 280 -8.43 -49.46 -17.42
N THR A 281 -8.25 -48.37 -18.17
CA THR A 281 -8.58 -48.15 -19.59
C THR A 281 -10.03 -48.05 -20.07
N SER A 282 -10.24 -46.90 -20.72
CA SER A 282 -10.83 -46.73 -22.05
C SER A 282 -12.27 -47.22 -22.29
N ALA A 283 -13.18 -46.26 -22.45
CA ALA A 283 -14.13 -46.17 -23.56
C ALA A 283 -15.33 -45.29 -23.15
N ALA A 284 -15.26 -43.98 -23.42
CA ALA A 284 -16.46 -43.15 -23.61
C ALA A 284 -16.07 -41.75 -24.14
N ALA A 285 -15.39 -41.74 -25.28
CA ALA A 285 -15.29 -40.55 -26.13
C ALA A 285 -15.93 -40.89 -27.48
N ARG A 286 -17.25 -40.65 -27.60
CA ARG A 286 -17.96 -40.27 -28.85
C ARG A 286 -19.47 -40.38 -28.68
N ARG A 287 -20.13 -39.22 -28.73
CA ARG A 287 -21.55 -38.87 -29.00
C ARG A 287 -21.89 -37.73 -28.04
N GLN A 288 -22.37 -36.56 -28.42
CA GLN A 288 -22.89 -36.08 -29.70
C GLN A 288 -22.96 -34.55 -29.56
N LEU A 289 -22.58 -33.82 -30.62
CA LEU A 289 -22.88 -32.39 -30.78
C LEU A 289 -24.31 -32.22 -31.30
N THR A 290 -24.80 -30.96 -31.25
CA THR A 290 -26.13 -30.40 -31.61
C THR A 290 -27.07 -30.30 -30.40
N GLY A 291 -27.70 -29.18 -30.05
CA GLY A 291 -27.69 -27.79 -30.54
C GLY A 291 -28.73 -26.98 -29.71
N ASP A 292 -28.52 -25.67 -29.61
CA ASP A 292 -29.44 -24.60 -29.19
C ASP A 292 -30.27 -24.69 -27.89
N SER A 293 -30.04 -23.75 -26.97
CA SER A 293 -30.93 -22.58 -26.85
C SER A 293 -30.44 -21.58 -25.78
N THR A 294 -30.56 -20.32 -26.18
CA THR A 294 -30.69 -19.10 -25.39
C THR A 294 -31.36 -19.24 -24.01
N GLY A 295 -30.71 -18.66 -23.00
CA GLY A 295 -31.39 -18.07 -21.83
C GLY A 295 -31.11 -18.73 -20.48
N ALA A 296 -30.11 -18.22 -19.76
CA ALA A 296 -30.16 -17.84 -18.33
C ALA A 296 -28.73 -17.69 -17.78
N ARG A 297 -28.22 -16.45 -17.78
CA ARG A 297 -27.06 -16.08 -16.98
C ARG A 297 -27.44 -16.12 -15.50
N ASN A 298 -27.18 -17.26 -14.85
CA ASN A 298 -27.18 -17.36 -13.40
C ASN A 298 -25.96 -18.20 -12.94
N GLY A 299 -24.89 -17.51 -12.55
CA GLY A 299 -23.99 -17.84 -11.43
C GLY A 299 -23.37 -19.24 -11.27
N SER A 300 -23.49 -20.17 -12.21
CA SER A 300 -22.88 -21.50 -12.10
C SER A 300 -21.44 -21.47 -12.60
N VAL A 301 -20.51 -21.95 -11.76
CA VAL A 301 -19.10 -22.19 -12.10
C VAL A 301 -19.01 -23.00 -13.40
N ASP A 302 -18.08 -22.64 -14.29
CA ASP A 302 -17.76 -23.41 -15.48
C ASP A 302 -17.41 -24.86 -15.08
N THR A 303 -18.26 -25.81 -15.48
CA THR A 303 -18.23 -27.20 -15.01
C THR A 303 -16.93 -27.92 -15.39
N ALA A 304 -16.28 -27.50 -16.48
CA ALA A 304 -14.97 -28.02 -16.89
C ALA A 304 -13.85 -27.58 -15.94
N THR A 305 -13.90 -26.31 -15.53
CA THR A 305 -12.88 -25.71 -14.67
C THR A 305 -13.04 -26.15 -13.21
N ALA A 306 -14.27 -26.23 -12.72
CA ALA A 306 -14.57 -26.81 -11.40
C ALA A 306 -14.00 -28.23 -11.27
N ARG A 307 -14.16 -29.06 -12.31
CA ARG A 307 -13.65 -30.43 -12.33
C ARG A 307 -12.11 -30.52 -12.29
N ARG A 308 -11.39 -29.59 -12.94
CA ARG A 308 -9.91 -29.53 -12.88
C ARG A 308 -9.39 -29.15 -11.50
N LEU A 309 -10.12 -28.30 -10.79
CA LEU A 309 -9.76 -27.81 -9.45
C LEU A 309 -10.32 -28.68 -8.31
N GLY A 310 -11.12 -29.70 -8.63
CA GLY A 310 -11.77 -30.56 -7.63
C GLY A 310 -12.93 -29.89 -6.90
N LEU A 311 -13.48 -28.79 -7.43
CA LEU A 311 -14.63 -28.09 -6.85
C LEU A 311 -15.95 -28.80 -7.25
N PRO A 312 -16.83 -29.13 -6.30
CA PRO A 312 -18.13 -29.72 -6.59
C PRO A 312 -19.07 -28.67 -7.18
N THR A 313 -19.81 -29.06 -8.22
CA THR A 313 -20.75 -28.17 -8.94
C THR A 313 -22.14 -28.11 -8.28
N GLY A 314 -22.34 -28.85 -7.19
CA GLY A 314 -23.57 -28.94 -6.41
C GLY A 314 -23.47 -30.02 -5.33
N PRO A 315 -24.46 -30.10 -4.42
CA PRO A 315 -24.51 -31.15 -3.41
C PRO A 315 -24.63 -32.52 -4.10
N SER A 316 -23.86 -33.51 -3.62
CA SER A 316 -23.93 -34.86 -4.17
C SER A 316 -25.17 -35.61 -3.69
N ARG A 317 -25.81 -35.10 -2.62
CA ARG A 317 -26.95 -35.72 -1.95
C ARG A 317 -28.15 -34.78 -1.94
N THR A 318 -29.34 -35.38 -1.90
CA THR A 318 -30.61 -34.67 -1.77
C THR A 318 -31.41 -35.32 -0.64
N PHE A 319 -32.32 -34.55 -0.04
CA PHE A 319 -33.25 -35.11 0.94
C PHE A 319 -34.29 -35.99 0.24
N PRO A 320 -34.74 -37.09 0.87
CA PRO A 320 -35.86 -37.86 0.37
C PRO A 320 -37.12 -36.97 0.28
N THR A 321 -38.04 -37.33 -0.61
CA THR A 321 -39.32 -36.64 -0.77
C THR A 321 -40.10 -36.65 0.56
N PRO A 322 -40.54 -35.48 1.07
CA PRO A 322 -41.32 -35.42 2.30
C PRO A 322 -42.59 -36.27 2.19
N ASP A 323 -42.90 -37.01 3.25
CA ASP A 323 -44.24 -37.58 3.43
C ASP A 323 -45.20 -36.51 3.96
N HIS A 324 -46.48 -36.85 4.09
CA HIS A 324 -47.50 -35.92 4.58
C HIS A 324 -47.22 -35.38 5.99
N VAL A 325 -46.53 -36.16 6.84
CA VAL A 325 -46.18 -35.78 8.21
C VAL A 325 -45.04 -34.75 8.20
N ILE A 326 -43.97 -35.03 7.47
CA ILE A 326 -42.83 -34.13 7.29
C ILE A 326 -43.31 -32.84 6.61
N ASP A 327 -44.15 -32.92 5.58
CA ASP A 327 -44.71 -31.72 4.92
C ASP A 327 -45.49 -30.83 5.90
N SER A 328 -46.25 -31.44 6.81
CA SER A 328 -46.96 -30.71 7.88
C SER A 328 -45.98 -30.07 8.88
N LEU A 329 -44.93 -30.79 9.29
CA LEU A 329 -43.89 -30.28 10.19
C LEU A 329 -43.09 -29.12 9.56
N LEU A 330 -42.82 -29.19 8.25
CA LEU A 330 -42.13 -28.14 7.50
C LEU A 330 -42.96 -26.85 7.37
N LYS A 331 -44.29 -26.92 7.55
CA LYS A 331 -45.19 -25.77 7.47
C LYS A 331 -45.51 -25.14 8.83
N LEU A 332 -44.98 -25.69 9.92
CA LEU A 332 -45.23 -25.18 11.28
C LEU A 332 -44.68 -23.74 11.46
N PRO A 333 -45.53 -22.76 11.80
CA PRO A 333 -45.08 -21.41 12.08
C PRO A 333 -44.31 -21.35 13.41
N GLY A 334 -43.26 -20.51 13.46
CA GLY A 334 -42.50 -20.25 14.70
C GLY A 334 -41.30 -21.17 14.97
N TYR A 335 -41.04 -22.17 14.13
CA TYR A 335 -39.89 -23.07 14.28
C TYR A 335 -38.81 -22.82 13.21
N ARG A 336 -37.54 -22.99 13.58
CA ARG A 336 -36.42 -23.00 12.63
C ARG A 336 -36.14 -24.43 12.18
N ILE A 337 -36.50 -24.73 10.94
CA ILE A 337 -36.34 -26.05 10.35
C ILE A 337 -34.87 -26.32 10.08
N THR A 338 -34.37 -27.45 10.57
CA THR A 338 -33.08 -28.01 10.17
C THR A 338 -33.27 -29.47 9.79
N ARG A 339 -32.81 -29.84 8.60
CA ARG A 339 -32.90 -31.20 8.07
C ARG A 339 -31.54 -31.86 8.16
N TYR A 340 -31.51 -33.11 8.60
CA TYR A 340 -30.28 -33.89 8.74
C TYR A 340 -30.51 -35.27 8.12
N VAL A 341 -29.53 -35.76 7.35
CA VAL A 341 -29.48 -37.12 6.79
C VAL A 341 -28.08 -37.66 7.03
N ALA A 342 -27.98 -38.88 7.55
CA ALA A 342 -26.72 -39.61 7.73
C ALA A 342 -27.03 -41.11 7.84
N GLU A 343 -26.04 -41.98 7.66
CA GLU A 343 -26.22 -43.42 7.93
C GLU A 343 -26.43 -43.69 9.41
N THR A 344 -25.80 -42.91 10.29
CA THR A 344 -25.96 -43.05 11.74
C THR A 344 -26.13 -41.68 12.37
N LEU A 345 -27.24 -41.50 13.07
CA LEU A 345 -27.58 -40.31 13.84
C LEU A 345 -27.66 -40.69 15.32
N VAL A 346 -26.79 -40.09 16.14
CA VAL A 346 -26.78 -40.28 17.60
C VAL A 346 -27.09 -38.95 18.26
N VAL A 347 -28.18 -38.89 19.04
CA VAL A 347 -28.52 -37.74 19.87
C VAL A 347 -28.18 -38.07 21.30
N GLN A 348 -27.21 -37.37 21.87
CA GLN A 348 -26.87 -37.50 23.27
C GLN A 348 -27.60 -36.41 24.06
N GLY A 349 -28.61 -36.82 24.85
CA GLY A 349 -29.46 -35.91 25.61
C GLY A 349 -28.69 -35.10 26.66
N ASP A 350 -27.83 -35.76 27.42
CA ASP A 350 -27.07 -35.15 28.53
C ASP A 350 -26.15 -34.01 28.09
N SER A 351 -25.53 -34.17 26.91
CA SER A 351 -24.60 -33.20 26.33
C SER A 351 -25.25 -32.32 25.25
N GLN A 352 -26.55 -32.52 24.97
CA GLN A 352 -27.30 -31.90 23.87
C GLN A 352 -26.49 -31.88 22.55
N THR A 353 -25.85 -33.00 22.24
CA THR A 353 -24.96 -33.12 21.08
C THR A 353 -25.55 -34.10 20.08
N ILE A 354 -25.63 -33.66 18.83
CA ILE A 354 -26.06 -34.47 17.68
C ILE A 354 -24.81 -34.89 16.90
N PHE A 355 -24.63 -36.19 16.75
CA PHE A 355 -23.56 -36.76 15.94
C PHE A 355 -24.15 -37.42 14.70
N LEU A 356 -23.74 -36.92 13.54
CA LEU A 356 -24.04 -37.47 12.23
C LEU A 356 -22.76 -38.15 11.74
N ARG A 357 -22.82 -39.47 11.53
CA ARG A 357 -21.67 -40.26 11.11
C ARG A 357 -21.98 -40.98 9.80
N ARG A 358 -20.96 -40.99 8.94
CA ARG A 358 -20.95 -41.53 7.58
C ARG A 358 -22.02 -40.88 6.74
N GLN A 359 -21.58 -40.20 5.70
CA GLN A 359 -22.47 -39.57 4.74
C GLN A 359 -23.39 -38.49 5.35
N ALA A 360 -22.85 -37.65 6.24
CA ALA A 360 -23.61 -36.59 6.89
C ALA A 360 -23.98 -35.46 5.90
N PHE A 361 -25.26 -35.14 5.82
CA PHE A 361 -25.80 -34.06 5.01
C PHE A 361 -26.81 -33.24 5.83
N VAL A 362 -26.63 -31.93 5.85
CA VAL A 362 -27.41 -31.02 6.71
C VAL A 362 -27.87 -29.83 5.90
N GLU A 363 -29.13 -29.42 6.08
CA GLU A 363 -29.64 -28.18 5.50
C GLU A 363 -30.37 -27.34 6.55
N ARG A 364 -30.01 -26.05 6.58
CA ARG A 364 -30.62 -25.06 7.44
C ARG A 364 -30.76 -23.73 6.70
N GLU A 365 -31.97 -23.21 6.58
CA GLU A 365 -32.24 -21.87 6.01
C GLU A 365 -31.61 -21.63 4.61
N GLY A 366 -31.50 -22.67 3.78
CA GLY A 366 -30.93 -22.60 2.43
C GLY A 366 -29.40 -22.82 2.35
N THR A 367 -28.74 -22.99 3.49
CA THR A 367 -27.33 -23.39 3.57
C THR A 367 -27.23 -24.91 3.73
N GLN A 368 -26.46 -25.56 2.86
CA GLN A 368 -26.29 -27.02 2.85
C GLN A 368 -24.84 -27.39 3.18
N VAL A 369 -24.65 -28.38 4.04
CA VAL A 369 -23.34 -28.90 4.44
C VAL A 369 -23.30 -30.40 4.21
N GLU A 370 -22.29 -30.87 3.48
CA GLU A 370 -22.01 -32.28 3.21
C GLU A 370 -20.63 -32.63 3.79
N ALA A 371 -20.52 -33.70 4.57
CA ALA A 371 -19.23 -34.20 5.09
C ALA A 371 -19.34 -35.70 5.45
N ASP A 372 -18.22 -36.34 5.79
CA ASP A 372 -18.25 -37.70 6.34
C ASP A 372 -18.83 -37.74 7.75
N SER A 373 -18.50 -36.75 8.58
CA SER A 373 -19.05 -36.63 9.92
C SER A 373 -19.32 -35.18 10.30
N ILE A 374 -20.47 -34.95 10.94
CA ILE A 374 -20.88 -33.64 11.44
C ILE A 374 -21.26 -33.80 12.91
N ARG A 375 -20.66 -32.96 13.76
CA ARG A 375 -20.96 -32.87 15.18
C ARG A 375 -21.60 -31.51 15.45
N TYR A 376 -22.81 -31.51 15.97
CA TYR A 376 -23.52 -30.29 16.36
C TYR A 376 -23.75 -30.27 17.86
N HIS A 377 -23.23 -29.24 18.52
CA HIS A 377 -23.46 -28.96 19.93
C HIS A 377 -24.56 -27.91 20.06
N GLN A 378 -25.73 -28.30 20.55
CA GLN A 378 -26.89 -27.43 20.61
C GLN A 378 -26.71 -26.29 21.62
N ALA A 379 -26.12 -26.56 22.79
CA ALA A 379 -25.91 -25.57 23.84
C ALA A 379 -24.95 -24.42 23.44
N SER A 380 -23.91 -24.73 22.65
CA SER A 380 -22.91 -23.76 22.20
C SER A 380 -23.12 -23.27 20.76
N CYS A 381 -24.16 -23.75 20.08
CA CYS A 381 -24.45 -23.51 18.68
C CYS A 381 -23.33 -23.89 17.69
N ARG A 382 -22.33 -24.68 18.10
CA ARG A 382 -21.17 -25.03 17.26
C ARG A 382 -21.41 -26.30 16.45
N LEU A 383 -21.12 -26.21 15.16
CA LEU A 383 -21.12 -27.30 14.20
C LEU A 383 -19.69 -27.53 13.72
N ASN A 384 -19.17 -28.73 13.89
CA ASN A 384 -17.86 -29.13 13.38
C ASN A 384 -18.06 -30.23 12.35
N ALA A 385 -17.54 -30.05 11.14
CA ALA A 385 -17.63 -31.00 10.04
C ALA A 385 -16.22 -31.46 9.63
N VAL A 386 -16.05 -32.76 9.43
CA VAL A 386 -14.75 -33.41 9.16
C VAL A 386 -14.93 -34.50 8.10
N GLY A 387 -13.90 -34.69 7.26
CA GLY A 387 -13.88 -35.64 6.15
C GLY A 387 -14.53 -35.04 4.92
N ASP A 388 -13.75 -34.22 4.23
CA ASP A 388 -14.11 -33.45 3.03
C ASP A 388 -15.40 -32.61 3.16
N PRO A 389 -15.52 -31.73 4.19
CA PRO A 389 -16.67 -30.86 4.31
C PRO A 389 -16.82 -29.90 3.13
N LYS A 390 -18.03 -29.89 2.56
CA LYS A 390 -18.46 -29.03 1.47
C LYS A 390 -19.65 -28.20 1.96
N LEU A 391 -19.47 -26.89 1.97
CA LEU A 391 -20.52 -25.93 2.27
C LEU A 391 -21.03 -25.33 0.97
N PHE A 392 -22.33 -25.44 0.77
CA PHE A 392 -23.06 -24.81 -0.32
C PHE A 392 -23.93 -23.69 0.26
N ASP A 393 -23.58 -22.44 -0.02
CA ASP A 393 -24.35 -21.26 0.37
C ASP A 393 -24.64 -20.39 -0.85
N LYS A 394 -25.88 -20.49 -1.37
CA LYS A 394 -26.47 -19.74 -2.50
C LYS A 394 -25.63 -19.68 -3.79
N SER A 395 -24.51 -18.98 -3.75
CA SER A 395 -23.62 -18.66 -4.89
C SER A 395 -22.13 -18.90 -4.59
N THR A 396 -21.80 -19.52 -3.46
CA THR A 396 -20.42 -19.78 -3.04
C THR A 396 -20.32 -21.20 -2.55
N VAL A 397 -19.38 -21.94 -3.15
CA VAL A 397 -19.01 -23.29 -2.73
C VAL A 397 -17.69 -23.18 -1.98
N LEU A 398 -17.66 -23.73 -0.78
CA LEU A 398 -16.45 -23.78 0.05
C LEU A 398 -16.16 -25.25 0.33
N VAL A 399 -14.95 -25.67 -0.03
CA VAL A 399 -14.44 -27.01 0.22
C VAL A 399 -13.18 -26.87 1.03
N GLY A 400 -13.06 -27.58 2.14
CA GLY A 400 -11.85 -27.61 2.97
C GLY A 400 -11.91 -28.76 3.96
N ASP A 401 -10.96 -28.83 4.91
CA ASP A 401 -10.98 -29.80 6.02
C ASP A 401 -10.05 -29.32 7.15
N PRO A 402 -10.50 -29.20 8.42
CA PRO A 402 -11.86 -29.29 8.92
C PRO A 402 -12.65 -27.97 8.77
N MET A 403 -13.96 -28.03 9.04
CA MET A 403 -14.85 -26.87 9.04
C MET A 403 -15.54 -26.68 10.39
N ASP A 404 -15.41 -25.47 10.95
CA ASP A 404 -16.08 -25.05 12.18
C ASP A 404 -17.10 -23.96 11.87
N TYR A 405 -18.33 -24.07 12.38
CA TYR A 405 -19.41 -23.14 12.08
C TYR A 405 -20.26 -22.84 13.33
N ASP A 406 -20.39 -21.56 13.67
CA ASP A 406 -21.29 -21.06 14.70
C ASP A 406 -22.65 -20.75 14.07
N THR A 407 -23.65 -21.56 14.43
CA THR A 407 -25.01 -21.44 13.89
C THR A 407 -25.81 -20.29 14.49
N CYS A 408 -25.39 -19.73 15.63
CA CYS A 408 -26.07 -18.62 16.30
C CYS A 408 -25.59 -17.27 15.73
N VAL A 409 -24.29 -17.13 15.48
CA VAL A 409 -23.69 -15.95 14.84
C VAL A 409 -23.67 -16.07 13.30
N ARG A 410 -23.98 -17.25 12.75
CA ARG A 410 -23.90 -17.58 11.31
C ARG A 410 -22.51 -17.36 10.73
N ARG A 411 -21.47 -17.71 11.48
CA ARG A 411 -20.07 -17.51 11.08
C ARG A 411 -19.30 -18.81 11.17
N GLY A 412 -18.56 -19.15 10.13
CA GLY A 412 -17.68 -20.31 10.14
C GLY A 412 -16.29 -20.02 9.66
N ILE A 413 -15.38 -20.95 9.97
CA ILE A 413 -14.02 -21.02 9.49
C ILE A 413 -13.87 -22.35 8.78
N VAL A 414 -13.41 -22.30 7.54
CA VAL A 414 -13.05 -23.46 6.73
C VAL A 414 -11.53 -23.43 6.58
N HIS A 415 -10.87 -24.46 7.09
CA HIS A 415 -9.42 -24.62 6.97
C HIS A 415 -9.04 -25.16 5.59
N ASP A 416 -7.91 -24.69 5.06
CA ASP A 416 -7.41 -25.01 3.71
C ASP A 416 -8.49 -24.93 2.61
N ALA A 417 -9.38 -23.96 2.76
CA ALA A 417 -10.53 -23.84 1.90
C ALA A 417 -10.11 -23.41 0.48
N LEU A 418 -10.67 -24.08 -0.53
CA LEU A 418 -10.62 -23.67 -1.91
C LEU A 418 -11.98 -23.12 -2.32
N THR A 419 -12.01 -21.91 -2.87
CA THR A 419 -13.22 -21.28 -3.38
C THR A 419 -12.92 -20.41 -4.59
N ASP A 420 -13.93 -20.15 -5.39
CA ASP A 420 -13.86 -19.24 -6.52
C ASP A 420 -14.74 -18.00 -6.31
N PHE A 421 -14.26 -16.87 -6.83
CA PHE A 421 -14.99 -15.61 -6.87
C PHE A 421 -15.03 -15.09 -8.30
N GLN A 422 -16.24 -14.95 -8.85
CA GLN A 422 -16.46 -14.29 -10.13
C GLN A 422 -16.36 -12.77 -9.97
N GLN A 423 -15.41 -12.16 -10.66
CA GLN A 423 -14.95 -10.79 -10.42
C GLN A 423 -14.73 -10.07 -11.76
N GLY A 424 -15.69 -9.26 -12.21
CA GLY A 424 -15.50 -8.37 -13.36
C GLY A 424 -15.25 -9.08 -14.70
N GLY A 425 -15.73 -10.33 -14.84
CA GLY A 425 -15.47 -11.19 -15.99
C GLY A 425 -14.25 -12.10 -15.84
N VAL A 426 -13.52 -12.01 -14.73
CA VAL A 426 -12.39 -12.88 -14.37
C VAL A 426 -12.76 -13.71 -13.14
N THR A 427 -12.49 -15.01 -13.17
CA THR A 427 -12.66 -15.89 -12.01
C THR A 427 -11.38 -15.88 -11.18
N TRP A 428 -11.48 -15.55 -9.90
CA TRP A 428 -10.37 -15.67 -8.95
C TRP A 428 -10.53 -16.91 -8.10
N TYR A 429 -9.49 -17.72 -8.04
CA TYR A 429 -9.40 -18.88 -7.18
C TYR A 429 -8.62 -18.50 -5.94
N VAL A 430 -9.16 -18.84 -4.77
CA VAL A 430 -8.60 -18.51 -3.47
C VAL A 430 -8.43 -19.79 -2.68
N ARG A 431 -7.22 -20.00 -2.15
CA ARG A 431 -6.87 -21.10 -1.27
C ARG A 431 -6.34 -20.55 0.06
N GLY A 432 -6.87 -21.00 1.19
CA GLY A 432 -6.33 -20.67 2.51
C GLY A 432 -7.36 -20.83 3.64
N ASN A 433 -7.09 -20.23 4.80
CA ASN A 433 -8.04 -20.27 5.92
C ASN A 433 -9.14 -19.24 5.70
N LEU A 434 -10.31 -19.66 5.24
CA LEU A 434 -11.42 -18.76 4.94
C LEU A 434 -12.40 -18.73 6.10
N SER A 435 -12.73 -17.54 6.59
CA SER A 435 -13.89 -17.33 7.46
C SER A 435 -15.00 -16.65 6.69
N VAL A 436 -16.18 -17.26 6.75
CA VAL A 436 -17.38 -16.80 6.05
C VAL A 436 -18.42 -16.44 7.08
N ASP A 437 -19.05 -15.30 6.86
CA ASP A 437 -20.22 -14.87 7.60
C ASP A 437 -21.43 -15.06 6.69
N SER A 438 -22.24 -16.11 6.92
CA SER A 438 -23.38 -16.44 6.07
C SER A 438 -24.49 -15.37 6.14
N GLY A 439 -24.46 -14.50 7.16
CA GLY A 439 -25.33 -13.34 7.27
C GLY A 439 -24.84 -12.10 6.53
N SER A 440 -23.57 -12.04 6.12
CA SER A 440 -23.01 -10.87 5.43
C SER A 440 -22.31 -11.22 4.12
N THR A 441 -22.21 -10.24 3.24
CA THR A 441 -21.52 -10.40 1.96
C THR A 441 -19.98 -10.34 2.09
N ARG A 442 -19.46 -10.64 3.29
CA ARG A 442 -18.07 -10.45 3.65
C ARG A 442 -17.40 -11.80 3.84
N VAL A 443 -16.30 -12.00 3.12
CA VAL A 443 -15.42 -13.15 3.30
C VAL A 443 -14.08 -12.65 3.78
N TYR A 444 -13.54 -13.27 4.81
CA TYR A 444 -12.19 -13.01 5.28
C TYR A 444 -11.34 -14.23 5.02
N ALA A 445 -10.10 -14.05 4.61
CA ALA A 445 -9.15 -15.14 4.48
C ALA A 445 -7.85 -14.80 5.22
N GLY A 446 -7.30 -15.76 5.92
CA GLY A 446 -5.99 -15.69 6.57
C GLY A 446 -5.00 -16.61 5.85
N SER A 447 -3.78 -16.12 5.63
CA SER A 447 -2.71 -16.84 4.91
C SER A 447 -3.23 -17.42 3.59
N ALA A 448 -3.79 -16.56 2.75
CA ALA A 448 -4.50 -16.95 1.55
C ALA A 448 -3.67 -16.70 0.30
N ASN A 449 -3.68 -17.68 -0.59
CA ASN A 449 -3.13 -17.60 -1.93
C ASN A 449 -4.28 -17.38 -2.91
N PHE A 450 -4.21 -16.34 -3.73
CA PHE A 450 -5.24 -16.06 -4.74
C PHE A 450 -4.63 -15.86 -6.13
N THR A 451 -5.32 -16.37 -7.16
CA THR A 451 -4.87 -16.36 -8.55
C THR A 451 -6.06 -16.31 -9.50
N SER A 452 -5.87 -15.82 -10.73
CA SER A 452 -6.85 -15.99 -11.79
C SER A 452 -6.56 -17.21 -12.69
N ASP A 453 -5.44 -17.91 -12.46
CA ASP A 453 -5.06 -19.08 -13.23
C ASP A 453 -5.88 -20.30 -12.76
N PRO A 454 -6.65 -20.96 -13.66
CA PRO A 454 -7.47 -22.13 -13.31
C PRO A 454 -6.66 -23.42 -13.12
N GLN A 455 -5.33 -23.40 -13.17
CA GLN A 455 -4.50 -24.58 -12.97
C GLN A 455 -4.39 -24.97 -11.48
N PRO A 456 -4.32 -26.28 -11.14
CA PRO A 456 -4.11 -26.75 -9.76
C PRO A 456 -2.81 -26.24 -9.13
N VAL A 457 -1.77 -26.12 -9.95
CA VAL A 457 -0.52 -25.43 -9.66
C VAL A 457 -0.50 -24.19 -10.55
N PRO A 458 -0.84 -23.02 -10.01
CA PRO A 458 -0.96 -21.83 -10.84
C PRO A 458 0.43 -21.32 -11.23
N ASP A 459 0.56 -20.86 -12.47
CA ASP A 459 1.81 -20.26 -12.96
C ASP A 459 2.14 -18.98 -12.19
N TYR A 460 1.14 -18.32 -11.60
CA TYR A 460 1.33 -17.20 -10.69
C TYR A 460 0.27 -17.17 -9.59
N HIS A 461 0.62 -16.68 -8.41
CA HIS A 461 -0.35 -16.45 -7.33
C HIS A 461 0.10 -15.30 -6.44
N PHE A 462 -0.85 -14.63 -5.79
CA PHE A 462 -0.58 -13.68 -4.73
C PHE A 462 -0.77 -14.37 -3.39
N ALA A 463 0.28 -14.40 -2.57
CA ALA A 463 0.18 -14.83 -1.18
C ALA A 463 -0.06 -13.62 -0.30
N ALA A 464 -1.13 -13.64 0.50
CA ALA A 464 -1.45 -12.56 1.43
C ALA A 464 -1.77 -13.06 2.84
N GLY A 465 -1.24 -12.35 3.84
CA GLY A 465 -1.47 -12.71 5.24
C GLY A 465 -2.94 -12.52 5.65
N GLN A 466 -3.58 -11.46 5.17
CA GLN A 466 -4.97 -11.13 5.44
C GLN A 466 -5.64 -10.69 4.15
N VAL A 467 -6.79 -11.27 3.83
CA VAL A 467 -7.63 -10.86 2.71
C VAL A 467 -9.05 -10.63 3.19
N LYS A 468 -9.69 -9.61 2.64
CA LYS A 468 -11.08 -9.26 2.91
C LYS A 468 -11.79 -8.97 1.59
N TRP A 469 -12.84 -9.74 1.32
CA TRP A 469 -13.81 -9.44 0.28
C TRP A 469 -15.04 -8.79 0.88
N ILE A 470 -15.50 -7.70 0.25
CA ILE A 470 -16.70 -6.98 0.63
C ILE A 470 -17.66 -7.03 -0.56
N ASN A 471 -18.91 -7.44 -0.32
CA ASN A 471 -19.96 -7.49 -1.35
C ASN A 471 -19.61 -8.37 -2.57
N LYS A 472 -18.68 -9.33 -2.43
CA LYS A 472 -18.10 -10.09 -3.56
C LYS A 472 -17.57 -9.21 -4.72
N ARG A 473 -17.27 -7.93 -4.44
CA ARG A 473 -17.00 -6.87 -5.44
C ARG A 473 -15.76 -6.04 -5.15
N THR A 474 -15.28 -6.05 -3.92
CA THR A 474 -14.08 -5.31 -3.52
C THR A 474 -13.20 -6.23 -2.72
N MET A 475 -11.96 -6.40 -3.16
CA MET A 475 -10.95 -7.21 -2.50
C MET A 475 -9.88 -6.30 -1.91
N ILE A 476 -9.51 -6.58 -0.66
CA ILE A 476 -8.40 -5.92 0.04
C ILE A 476 -7.50 -7.00 0.61
N ALA A 477 -6.22 -7.01 0.23
CA ALA A 477 -5.23 -7.97 0.70
C ALA A 477 -4.01 -7.27 1.31
N ARG A 478 -3.48 -7.76 2.44
CA ARG A 478 -2.29 -7.21 3.11
C ARG A 478 -1.58 -8.21 4.04
N PRO A 479 -0.25 -8.10 4.18
CA PRO A 479 0.66 -7.75 3.09
C PRO A 479 0.48 -8.78 1.96
N ALA A 480 0.71 -8.39 0.71
CA ALA A 480 0.55 -9.27 -0.45
C ALA A 480 1.89 -9.43 -1.18
N VAL A 481 2.22 -10.65 -1.57
CA VAL A 481 3.45 -10.99 -2.30
C VAL A 481 3.06 -11.71 -3.58
N LEU A 482 3.50 -11.19 -4.72
CA LEU A 482 3.33 -11.84 -6.01
C LEU A 482 4.40 -12.92 -6.18
N TYR A 483 3.96 -14.15 -6.38
CA TYR A 483 4.76 -15.29 -6.77
C TYR A 483 4.49 -15.64 -8.22
N VAL A 484 5.55 -15.93 -8.98
CA VAL A 484 5.45 -16.65 -10.25
C VAL A 484 6.06 -18.01 -10.00
N ARG A 485 5.23 -19.05 -10.11
CA ARG A 485 5.47 -20.36 -9.53
C ARG A 485 5.85 -20.23 -8.05
N ASP A 486 7.09 -20.55 -7.69
CA ASP A 486 7.59 -20.53 -6.31
C ASP A 486 8.53 -19.34 -6.03
N VAL A 487 8.74 -18.43 -6.99
CA VAL A 487 9.67 -17.31 -6.86
C VAL A 487 8.93 -16.03 -6.45
N PRO A 488 9.25 -15.41 -5.30
CA PRO A 488 8.68 -14.13 -4.93
C PRO A 488 9.28 -13.01 -5.79
N ILE A 489 8.44 -12.30 -6.54
CA ILE A 489 8.88 -11.22 -7.44
C ILE A 489 8.69 -9.84 -6.79
N MET A 490 7.52 -9.63 -6.19
CA MET A 490 7.10 -8.29 -5.76
C MET A 490 6.38 -8.36 -4.43
N TRP A 491 6.81 -7.55 -3.47
CA TRP A 491 6.14 -7.35 -2.19
C TRP A 491 5.33 -6.06 -2.23
N LEU A 492 4.06 -6.14 -1.86
CA LEU A 492 3.11 -5.02 -1.81
C LEU A 492 2.55 -4.91 -0.39
N PRO A 493 2.56 -3.72 0.24
CA PRO A 493 2.04 -3.54 1.60
C PRO A 493 0.53 -3.78 1.66
N PHE A 494 -0.19 -3.43 0.59
CA PHE A 494 -1.59 -3.74 0.39
C PHE A 494 -1.94 -3.81 -1.10
N ILE A 495 -2.93 -4.63 -1.44
CA ILE A 495 -3.61 -4.64 -2.74
C ILE A 495 -5.06 -4.24 -2.51
N PHE A 496 -5.52 -3.26 -3.28
CA PHE A 496 -6.91 -2.86 -3.35
C PHE A 496 -7.40 -3.04 -4.77
N GLN A 497 -8.47 -3.82 -4.94
CA GLN A 497 -9.09 -4.04 -6.23
C GLN A 497 -10.60 -3.89 -6.08
N ASP A 498 -11.16 -2.82 -6.67
CA ASP A 498 -12.61 -2.65 -6.82
C ASP A 498 -13.03 -3.16 -8.20
N ILE A 499 -14.04 -4.02 -8.22
CA ILE A 499 -14.33 -4.88 -9.35
C ILE A 499 -15.77 -4.71 -9.84
N ARG A 500 -16.38 -3.59 -9.46
CA ARG A 500 -17.56 -3.09 -10.14
C ARG A 500 -17.17 -2.72 -11.57
N GLY A 501 -18.01 -3.09 -12.54
CA GLY A 501 -17.82 -2.64 -13.93
C GLY A 501 -17.81 -1.11 -14.03
N GLY A 502 -17.03 -0.58 -14.97
CA GLY A 502 -16.83 0.86 -15.17
C GLY A 502 -15.48 1.38 -14.69
N ARG A 503 -15.33 2.70 -14.62
CA ARG A 503 -14.10 3.40 -14.20
C ARG A 503 -13.87 3.18 -12.70
N ARG A 504 -12.84 2.41 -12.32
CA ARG A 504 -12.50 2.12 -10.91
C ARG A 504 -11.01 1.99 -10.69
N SER A 505 -10.54 2.50 -9.55
CA SER A 505 -9.13 2.45 -9.19
C SER A 505 -8.64 1.02 -8.97
N GLY A 506 -7.47 0.69 -9.49
CA GLY A 506 -6.88 -0.64 -9.36
C GLY A 506 -5.50 -0.75 -10.00
N ILE A 507 -4.79 -1.82 -9.65
CA ILE A 507 -3.51 -2.17 -10.27
C ILE A 507 -3.78 -2.68 -11.68
N LEU A 508 -3.00 -2.18 -12.64
CA LEU A 508 -2.95 -2.74 -13.98
C LEU A 508 -2.08 -3.99 -13.94
N PHE A 509 -2.65 -5.11 -14.41
CA PHE A 509 -1.87 -6.34 -14.51
C PHE A 509 -0.89 -6.23 -15.67
N PRO A 510 0.37 -6.56 -15.44
CA PRO A 510 1.35 -6.52 -16.50
C PRO A 510 1.06 -7.57 -17.57
N ARG A 511 1.42 -7.23 -18.80
CA ARG A 511 1.36 -8.14 -19.94
C ARG A 511 2.76 -8.63 -20.26
N PHE A 512 2.87 -9.95 -20.36
CA PHE A 512 4.03 -10.67 -20.87
C PHE A 512 3.69 -11.15 -22.29
N GLY A 513 4.57 -10.94 -23.26
CA GLY A 513 4.32 -11.39 -24.62
C GLY A 513 4.42 -12.92 -24.74
N LEU A 514 3.70 -13.51 -25.69
CA LEU A 514 3.74 -14.97 -25.97
C LEU A 514 5.16 -15.49 -26.26
N ASN A 515 6.04 -14.64 -26.81
CA ASN A 515 7.45 -14.97 -27.05
C ASN A 515 8.33 -14.93 -25.79
N ASP A 516 7.85 -14.41 -24.65
CA ASP A 516 8.59 -14.37 -23.38
C ASP A 516 8.54 -15.68 -22.59
N LEU A 517 7.60 -16.57 -22.94
CA LEU A 517 7.36 -17.84 -22.23
C LEU A 517 8.15 -19.02 -22.84
N VAL A 518 8.45 -18.97 -24.14
CA VAL A 518 9.19 -20.01 -24.86
C VAL A 518 10.46 -19.40 -25.44
N ARG A 519 11.62 -19.79 -24.92
CA ARG A 519 12.94 -19.28 -25.35
C ARG A 519 13.29 -19.83 -26.75
N PRO A 520 13.18 -19.06 -27.85
CA PRO A 520 13.46 -19.58 -29.18
C PRO A 520 14.95 -19.47 -29.54
N THR A 521 15.68 -18.54 -28.90
CA THR A 521 17.08 -18.21 -29.23
C THR A 521 17.88 -17.81 -27.97
N ARG A 522 19.22 -17.87 -28.05
CA ARG A 522 20.16 -17.54 -26.94
C ARG A 522 20.32 -16.03 -26.68
N HIS A 523 19.80 -15.15 -27.53
CA HIS A 523 19.91 -13.68 -27.42
C HIS A 523 18.51 -13.05 -27.32
N TYR A 524 17.74 -13.47 -26.32
CA TYR A 524 16.36 -13.03 -26.14
C TYR A 524 16.25 -11.93 -25.07
N SER A 525 15.68 -10.78 -25.42
CA SER A 525 15.36 -9.69 -24.50
C SER A 525 13.95 -9.86 -23.95
N ARG A 526 13.86 -9.97 -22.62
CA ARG A 526 12.58 -10.01 -21.89
C ARG A 526 11.90 -8.66 -21.97
N HIS A 527 10.58 -8.62 -22.04
CA HIS A 527 9.84 -7.40 -21.85
C HIS A 527 8.69 -7.55 -20.88
N PHE A 528 8.28 -6.42 -20.34
CA PHE A 528 7.22 -6.30 -19.38
C PHE A 528 6.50 -5.00 -19.67
N SER A 529 5.20 -5.07 -19.92
CA SER A 529 4.40 -3.92 -20.36
C SER A 529 3.18 -3.74 -19.48
N ASP A 530 2.64 -2.52 -19.45
CA ASP A 530 1.39 -2.17 -18.78
C ASP A 530 1.37 -2.37 -17.24
N LEU A 531 2.54 -2.38 -16.57
CA LEU A 531 2.52 -2.36 -15.11
C LEU A 531 2.26 -0.95 -14.62
N GLY A 532 1.22 -0.81 -13.80
CA GLY A 532 1.01 0.43 -13.10
C GLY A 532 -0.28 0.45 -12.33
N TYR A 533 -0.83 1.65 -12.16
CA TYR A 533 -2.01 1.88 -11.36
C TYR A 533 -2.94 2.85 -12.07
N TYR A 534 -4.20 2.47 -12.16
CA TYR A 534 -5.27 3.32 -12.64
C TYR A 534 -6.01 3.91 -11.43
N PHE A 535 -6.13 5.23 -11.40
CA PHE A 535 -6.82 6.01 -10.38
C PHE A 535 -8.07 6.63 -10.98
N ALA A 536 -9.25 6.23 -10.51
CA ALA A 536 -10.48 6.98 -10.74
C ALA A 536 -10.63 8.00 -9.60
N LEU A 537 -10.21 9.26 -9.83
CA LEU A 537 -10.28 10.31 -8.80
C LEU A 537 -11.72 10.72 -8.50
N ASN A 538 -12.52 10.87 -9.55
CA ASN A 538 -13.95 11.16 -9.48
C ASN A 538 -14.65 10.63 -10.74
N ASP A 539 -15.96 10.86 -10.85
CA ASP A 539 -16.76 10.36 -11.99
C ASP A 539 -16.38 11.03 -13.33
N TYR A 540 -15.60 12.11 -13.28
CA TYR A 540 -15.23 12.91 -14.44
C TYR A 540 -13.78 12.70 -14.87
N VAL A 541 -12.85 12.52 -13.92
CA VAL A 541 -11.40 12.51 -14.12
C VAL A 541 -10.82 11.18 -13.66
N ASP A 542 -10.07 10.54 -14.54
CA ASP A 542 -9.22 9.41 -14.22
C ASP A 542 -7.76 9.67 -14.62
N VAL A 543 -6.86 8.95 -13.95
CA VAL A 543 -5.41 9.03 -14.15
C VAL A 543 -4.86 7.62 -14.22
N LEU A 544 -4.24 7.27 -15.34
CA LEU A 544 -3.50 6.05 -15.58
C LEU A 544 -2.02 6.35 -15.43
N PHE A 545 -1.31 5.62 -14.57
CA PHE A 545 0.14 5.60 -14.56
C PHE A 545 0.59 4.19 -14.89
N SER A 546 1.43 4.00 -15.91
CA SER A 546 1.98 2.71 -16.30
C SER A 546 3.44 2.83 -16.71
N GLY A 547 4.16 1.71 -16.73
CA GLY A 547 5.52 1.65 -17.20
C GLY A 547 5.79 0.35 -17.94
N ASP A 548 6.65 0.46 -18.95
CA ASP A 548 7.13 -0.68 -19.71
C ASP A 548 8.65 -0.76 -19.59
N TRP A 549 9.13 -1.98 -19.56
CA TRP A 549 10.53 -2.30 -19.47
C TRP A 549 10.87 -3.34 -20.52
N TYR A 550 11.84 -3.02 -21.36
CA TYR A 550 12.36 -3.90 -22.38
C TYR A 550 13.86 -4.12 -22.12
N ALA A 551 14.23 -5.34 -21.78
CA ALA A 551 15.58 -5.69 -21.37
C ALA A 551 16.58 -5.35 -22.48
N GLY A 552 17.56 -4.49 -22.17
CA GLY A 552 18.59 -4.06 -23.13
C GLY A 552 18.01 -3.35 -24.34
N ARG A 553 16.94 -2.55 -24.19
CA ARG A 553 16.46 -1.66 -25.25
C ARG A 553 15.93 -0.33 -24.73
N TYR A 554 14.86 -0.33 -23.93
CA TYR A 554 14.30 0.90 -23.35
C TYR A 554 13.51 0.66 -22.06
N VAL A 555 13.37 1.73 -21.27
CA VAL A 555 12.42 1.86 -20.17
C VAL A 555 11.49 3.02 -20.49
N SER A 556 10.17 2.80 -20.44
CA SER A 556 9.16 3.84 -20.66
C SER A 556 8.26 3.99 -19.45
N MET A 557 7.92 5.24 -19.13
CA MET A 557 6.90 5.62 -18.17
C MET A 557 5.81 6.39 -18.90
N HIS A 558 4.56 6.06 -18.59
CA HIS A 558 3.36 6.59 -19.21
C HIS A 558 2.45 7.13 -18.11
N GLY A 559 2.01 8.37 -18.25
CA GLY A 559 0.99 9.00 -17.43
C GLY A 559 -0.11 9.53 -18.34
N GLN A 560 -1.35 9.14 -18.14
CA GLN A 560 -2.48 9.62 -18.92
C GLN A 560 -3.60 10.04 -17.99
N ALA A 561 -4.04 11.30 -18.07
CA ALA A 561 -5.23 11.78 -17.40
C ALA A 561 -6.35 11.98 -18.43
N GLN A 562 -7.53 11.38 -18.23
CA GLN A 562 -8.70 11.68 -19.05
C GLN A 562 -9.74 12.41 -18.21
N TYR A 563 -10.29 13.49 -18.75
CA TYR A 563 -11.35 14.26 -18.11
C TYR A 563 -12.55 14.33 -19.03
N ARG A 564 -13.74 14.13 -18.46
CA ARG A 564 -15.02 14.21 -19.17
C ARG A 564 -16.06 14.83 -18.26
N TRP A 565 -16.35 16.11 -18.46
CA TRP A 565 -17.45 16.83 -17.82
C TRP A 565 -18.66 16.84 -18.74
N LEU A 566 -19.65 16.00 -18.42
CA LEU A 566 -20.88 15.88 -19.20
C LEU A 566 -21.70 17.17 -19.17
N ASP A 567 -21.85 17.80 -18.01
CA ASP A 567 -22.67 19.01 -17.85
C ASP A 567 -22.11 20.24 -18.58
N ARG A 568 -20.81 20.24 -18.88
CA ARG A 568 -20.12 21.32 -19.59
C ARG A 568 -19.69 20.93 -21.01
N PHE A 569 -20.18 19.77 -21.51
CA PHE A 569 -19.81 19.18 -22.80
C PHE A 569 -18.30 19.25 -23.10
N MET A 570 -17.49 19.03 -22.06
CA MET A 570 -16.05 19.17 -22.10
C MET A 570 -15.42 17.80 -21.92
N GLN A 571 -14.52 17.44 -22.82
CA GLN A 571 -13.76 16.20 -22.75
C GLN A 571 -12.34 16.40 -23.25
N GLY A 572 -11.42 15.61 -22.73
CA GLY A 572 -10.06 15.63 -23.24
C GLY A 572 -9.15 14.68 -22.49
N SER A 573 -7.90 14.62 -22.94
CA SER A 573 -6.87 13.78 -22.36
C SER A 573 -5.54 14.51 -22.31
N LEU A 574 -4.83 14.38 -21.20
CA LEU A 574 -3.44 14.79 -21.05
C LEU A 574 -2.57 13.54 -20.94
N GLY A 575 -1.70 13.31 -21.91
CA GLY A 575 -0.70 12.26 -21.92
C GLY A 575 0.69 12.82 -21.62
N TYR A 576 1.46 12.05 -20.86
CA TYR A 576 2.86 12.25 -20.56
C TYR A 576 3.58 10.92 -20.78
N THR A 577 4.64 10.94 -21.57
CA THR A 577 5.46 9.76 -21.82
C THR A 577 6.92 10.13 -21.61
N HIS A 578 7.66 9.36 -20.83
CA HIS A 578 9.09 9.50 -20.69
C HIS A 578 9.76 8.17 -21.00
N SER A 579 10.61 8.12 -22.03
CA SER A 579 11.34 6.91 -22.40
C SER A 579 12.84 7.15 -22.44
N THR A 580 13.57 6.21 -21.85
CA THR A 580 15.03 6.20 -21.79
C THR A 580 15.53 4.97 -22.51
N GLN A 581 16.36 5.15 -23.54
CA GLN A 581 17.02 4.04 -24.21
C GLN A 581 18.19 3.53 -23.36
N LEU A 582 18.34 2.21 -23.28
CA LEU A 582 19.40 1.55 -22.51
C LEU A 582 20.66 1.34 -23.38
N ASP A 583 20.49 1.18 -24.70
CA ASP A 583 21.59 0.91 -25.64
C ASP A 583 22.33 2.18 -26.07
N GLN A 584 21.65 3.32 -26.07
CA GLN A 584 22.19 4.64 -26.36
C GLN A 584 21.71 5.59 -25.27
N GLN A 585 22.58 6.42 -24.67
CA GLN A 585 22.21 7.43 -23.67
C GLN A 585 21.34 8.53 -24.31
N SER A 586 20.10 8.20 -24.63
CA SER A 586 19.15 9.09 -25.26
C SER A 586 17.79 8.97 -24.57
N THR A 587 17.18 10.11 -24.33
CA THR A 587 15.91 10.23 -23.62
C THR A 587 14.90 10.94 -24.52
N ASN A 588 13.64 10.55 -24.38
CA ASN A 588 12.52 11.20 -25.03
C ASN A 588 11.45 11.51 -23.99
N THR A 589 11.00 12.76 -23.96
CA THR A 589 9.86 13.19 -23.17
C THR A 589 8.79 13.68 -24.14
N GLY A 590 7.61 13.08 -24.04
CA GLY A 590 6.42 13.40 -24.82
C GLY A 590 5.33 13.97 -23.93
N ILE A 591 4.70 15.05 -24.37
CA ILE A 591 3.50 15.62 -23.77
C ILE A 591 2.46 15.70 -24.87
N SER A 592 1.27 15.13 -24.63
CA SER A 592 0.13 15.23 -25.54
C SER A 592 -1.06 15.78 -24.78
N TRP A 593 -1.79 16.71 -25.37
CA TRP A 593 -3.00 17.27 -24.79
C TRP A 593 -4.05 17.37 -25.88
N SER A 594 -5.15 16.62 -25.71
CA SER A 594 -6.35 16.76 -26.52
C SER A 594 -7.45 17.35 -25.66
N HIS A 595 -8.22 18.27 -26.23
CA HIS A 595 -9.34 18.92 -25.58
C HIS A 595 -10.41 19.22 -26.63
N SER A 596 -11.66 18.91 -26.30
CA SER A 596 -12.82 19.23 -27.09
C SER A 596 -13.91 19.72 -26.14
N GLN A 597 -14.40 20.92 -26.36
CA GLN A 597 -15.44 21.53 -25.57
C GLN A 597 -16.48 22.19 -26.47
N ARG A 598 -17.75 21.93 -26.20
CA ARG A 598 -18.85 22.66 -26.81
C ARG A 598 -19.45 23.60 -25.78
N PHE A 599 -19.46 24.89 -26.06
CA PHE A 599 -20.08 25.89 -25.18
C PHE A 599 -21.58 26.02 -25.45
N ASP A 600 -21.99 25.86 -26.71
CA ASP A 600 -23.36 25.91 -27.21
C ASP A 600 -23.43 25.09 -28.53
N SER A 601 -24.62 24.97 -29.12
CA SER A 601 -24.89 24.37 -30.43
C SER A 601 -24.11 24.98 -31.61
N ARG A 602 -23.54 26.18 -31.42
CA ARG A 602 -22.84 26.94 -32.47
C ARG A 602 -21.36 27.20 -32.19
N THR A 603 -20.88 26.92 -30.98
CA THR A 603 -19.53 27.30 -30.55
C THR A 603 -18.78 26.08 -30.02
N ASP A 604 -17.68 25.73 -30.70
CA ASP A 604 -16.83 24.60 -30.33
C ASP A 604 -15.36 25.00 -30.26
N PHE A 605 -14.69 24.46 -29.24
CA PHE A 605 -13.26 24.60 -29.04
C PHE A 605 -12.62 23.23 -29.11
N ASN A 606 -11.70 23.07 -30.06
CA ASN A 606 -10.88 21.87 -30.17
C ASN A 606 -9.41 22.27 -30.11
N ALA A 607 -8.68 21.62 -29.21
CA ALA A 607 -7.24 21.78 -29.08
C ALA A 607 -6.56 20.42 -29.12
N ASN A 608 -5.51 20.30 -29.92
CA ASN A 608 -4.65 19.15 -29.95
C ASN A 608 -3.18 19.62 -29.96
N VAL A 609 -2.49 19.42 -28.85
CA VAL A 609 -1.09 19.82 -28.66
C VAL A 609 -0.27 18.56 -28.49
N THR A 610 0.77 18.40 -29.31
CA THR A 610 1.72 17.29 -29.17
C THR A 610 3.13 17.83 -29.18
N TYR A 611 3.92 17.44 -28.18
CA TYR A 611 5.30 17.86 -27.99
C TYR A 611 6.16 16.63 -27.68
N TYR A 612 7.30 16.49 -28.36
CA TYR A 612 8.27 15.43 -28.12
C TYR A 612 9.68 16.00 -28.17
N THR A 613 10.54 15.62 -27.23
CA THR A 613 11.95 16.08 -27.23
C THR A 613 12.79 15.38 -28.30
N ASN A 614 12.51 14.12 -28.62
CA ASN A 614 13.27 13.36 -29.61
C ASN A 614 12.40 12.41 -30.44
N ALA A 615 12.04 12.85 -31.65
CA ALA A 615 11.21 12.08 -32.58
C ALA A 615 11.89 10.81 -33.12
N SER A 616 13.22 10.70 -33.08
CA SER A 616 13.95 9.55 -33.63
C SER A 616 13.78 8.27 -32.79
N ILE A 617 13.54 8.43 -31.48
CA ILE A 617 13.33 7.32 -30.54
C ILE A 617 11.95 6.69 -30.76
N ILE A 618 10.93 7.52 -31.00
CA ILE A 618 9.56 7.07 -31.30
C ILE A 618 9.54 6.27 -32.60
N ARG A 619 10.20 6.76 -33.66
CA ARG A 619 10.25 6.04 -34.95
C ARG A 619 10.98 4.70 -34.87
N ARG A 620 11.98 4.57 -34.00
CA ARG A 620 12.75 3.31 -33.81
C ARG A 620 12.05 2.29 -32.92
N ASN A 621 11.21 2.74 -32.00
CA ASN A 621 10.57 1.88 -31.00
C ASN A 621 9.08 1.65 -31.24
N SER A 622 8.43 2.45 -32.08
CA SER A 622 7.03 2.23 -32.46
C SER A 622 6.92 1.08 -33.45
N LEU A 623 6.01 0.14 -33.16
CA LEU A 623 5.52 -0.88 -34.10
C LEU A 623 4.31 -0.38 -34.91
N ASN A 624 3.78 0.79 -34.55
CA ASN A 624 2.62 1.38 -35.20
C ASN A 624 3.07 2.27 -36.38
N PRO A 625 2.76 1.90 -37.64
CA PRO A 625 3.22 2.62 -38.82
C PRO A 625 2.73 4.08 -38.86
N TYR A 626 1.58 4.39 -38.25
CA TYR A 626 1.05 5.76 -38.17
C TYR A 626 1.87 6.65 -37.24
N GLN A 627 2.42 6.10 -36.15
CA GLN A 627 3.29 6.85 -35.24
C GLN A 627 4.67 7.09 -35.88
N VAL A 628 5.13 6.17 -36.73
CA VAL A 628 6.42 6.29 -37.43
C VAL A 628 6.39 7.41 -38.49
N THR A 629 5.24 7.59 -39.16
CA THR A 629 5.05 8.62 -40.20
C THR A 629 4.47 9.93 -39.66
N SER A 630 3.96 9.97 -38.43
CA SER A 630 3.38 11.18 -37.85
C SER A 630 4.42 12.30 -37.68
N SER A 631 4.07 13.50 -38.16
CA SER A 631 4.71 14.74 -37.74
C SER A 631 3.98 15.26 -36.49
N ALA A 632 4.74 15.69 -35.48
CA ALA A 632 4.16 16.37 -34.33
C ALA A 632 3.55 17.69 -34.83
N SER A 633 2.22 17.74 -34.87
CA SER A 633 1.46 18.94 -35.22
C SER A 633 0.65 19.34 -34.00
N SER A 634 0.68 20.64 -33.71
CA SER A 634 -0.19 21.24 -32.72
C SER A 634 -1.21 22.10 -33.46
N SER A 635 -2.49 21.86 -33.21
CA SER A 635 -3.59 22.63 -33.79
C SER A 635 -4.51 23.13 -32.69
N LEU A 636 -4.97 24.36 -32.87
CA LEU A 636 -5.98 25.01 -32.03
C LEU A 636 -7.04 25.55 -32.98
N SER A 637 -8.28 25.15 -32.80
CA SER A 637 -9.43 25.65 -33.57
C SER A 637 -10.55 26.06 -32.63
N PHE A 638 -11.08 27.24 -32.85
CA PHE A 638 -12.25 27.78 -32.15
C PHE A 638 -13.23 28.25 -33.23
N ASN A 639 -14.40 27.61 -33.31
CA ASN A 639 -15.44 27.91 -34.28
C ASN A 639 -16.69 28.46 -33.59
#